data_AF-D0EVW4-F1
#
_entry.id   AF-D0EVW4-F1
#
_cell.length_a   1.000
_cell.length_b   1.000
_cell.length_c   1.000
_cell.angle_alpha   90.00
_cell.angle_beta   90.00
_cell.angle_gamma   90.00
#
_symmetry.space_group_name_H-M   'P 1'
#
loop_
_entity.id
_entity.type
_entity.pdbx_description
1 polymer ?
#
loop_
_entity_poly.entity_id
_entity_poly.type
_entity_poly.pdbx_seq_one_letter_code
_entity_poly.pdbx_strand_id
1 'polypeptide(L)'
;MLFNCLQKSFLIAEYHLNYFCLDKQFCFSTHNQCFLFSIFIRNFLFKKDKVNPSYENKKPEVRNSLKFLKITGSYPIFLLLKTLAEKCLNSKYLSIFLLERQIRILLIENNVNSHFFEKIRLLQRLKIIRCFRQTKNKPAWMILSILPVLPPDLRPILQLNNDQIAISDLNKLYQKVLFRNRRLQRLLNDLYIQNVDEMQYAQRLLQESVDALIENGKSGNQPAQTSNNRPLKSLSDMLKGKKGRFRQNLLGKRVDYSGRSVIIVGSNLQLYECGLPKEMAIELFQPFLLRRLIIRKKAKTILGAKKLIQQSNAIIWPILKEVLQSHPILLNRAPTLHRLSIQAFQPKLIEGRAILLHPLVCSSFNADFDGDQMAVHIPLSFESRAEAWKLLWSLNNFISPATGQPILLPSQDMVLGSSYLTLKNSKTFQEIYYQLNTQKSFDRNLILKIQQLSFYEIKQIFNKTQVETIQHYHQSFWIIWNQHFETDCKTQKLLEMKLNRFGVFQKIYPNLQKSFSSKNKQQNQKILTTIGRILFYFWLNPASFKKLNAAEYYFMLLEKQSRKAHMDYFFDRCFEKKRLKQLLIWFYHIEGEKNTLKLLENLKQLGFFYSTKSGLSIGLEDLQLNLKKSQLYNLSEFEIQQIELHYQKSNLTKLEYFHQLVEIWAKTNEKLKYQIINNFQLKNQLNPLFLMAFSGARGNISQVRQLVGMRGLMSDPTGQILDFPIRSNFREGLTLTEYIISCYGARKGIVDTALRTATSGYLTRRLVDVAQHVIIEKQDCKNFYPIWVGNLLSGKKILLSLKQRLLGRILGKQIEIQQSKNIFFKNSEITVLMAAHLASEFNKIPIRSPLTCISPKSICQYCYGWNLAMESIVSLGEAVGVLAAQSIGEPGTQLTMRTFHTGGVFSGDLIEQMYSPNHG
;
A
#
# COMPACT_ATOMS: atom_id res chain seq x y z
N MET A 1 -4.54 -27.48 -68.38
CA MET A 1 -4.46 -28.93 -68.70
C MET A 1 -4.12 -29.74 -67.45
N LEU A 2 -5.08 -29.97 -66.56
CA LEU A 2 -5.03 -30.99 -65.48
C LEU A 2 -6.46 -31.25 -64.97
N PHE A 3 -7.42 -31.21 -65.90
CA PHE A 3 -8.86 -31.35 -65.65
C PHE A 3 -9.45 -32.64 -66.27
N ASN A 4 -8.62 -33.49 -66.91
CA ASN A 4 -9.09 -34.63 -67.71
C ASN A 4 -8.68 -36.04 -67.21
N CYS A 5 -8.11 -36.19 -66.01
CA CYS A 5 -7.76 -37.53 -65.49
C CYS A 5 -8.59 -37.99 -64.26
N LEU A 6 -9.48 -37.15 -63.72
CA LEU A 6 -10.25 -37.49 -62.50
C LEU A 6 -11.61 -38.15 -62.75
N GLN A 7 -11.92 -38.56 -63.99
CA GLN A 7 -13.28 -38.97 -64.36
C GLN A 7 -13.49 -40.45 -64.71
N LYS A 8 -12.53 -41.37 -64.47
CA LYS A 8 -12.67 -42.77 -64.92
C LYS A 8 -12.31 -43.90 -63.95
N SER A 9 -12.35 -43.69 -62.64
CA SER A 9 -12.15 -44.82 -61.70
C SER A 9 -13.06 -44.76 -60.48
N PHE A 10 -14.34 -44.47 -60.71
CA PHE A 10 -15.42 -45.02 -59.90
C PHE A 10 -16.03 -46.13 -60.75
N LEU A 11 -15.78 -47.39 -60.39
CA LEU A 11 -16.69 -48.53 -60.50
C LEU A 11 -15.92 -49.85 -60.39
N ILE A 12 -16.43 -50.71 -59.50
CA ILE A 12 -16.36 -52.18 -59.48
C ILE A 12 -15.29 -52.86 -58.60
N ALA A 13 -15.84 -53.72 -57.73
CA ALA A 13 -15.33 -54.96 -57.14
C ALA A 13 -14.53 -54.90 -55.83
N GLU A 14 -15.29 -55.21 -54.77
CA GLU A 14 -14.91 -56.06 -53.63
C GLU A 14 -14.06 -57.28 -54.05
N TYR A 15 -13.09 -57.64 -53.20
CA TYR A 15 -12.87 -58.97 -52.60
C TYR A 15 -11.38 -59.25 -52.29
N HIS A 16 -11.17 -59.75 -51.07
CA HIS A 16 -10.07 -60.60 -50.58
C HIS A 16 -8.58 -60.19 -50.67
N LEU A 17 -8.02 -60.06 -49.46
CA LEU A 17 -6.82 -60.73 -48.93
C LEU A 17 -5.45 -60.56 -49.63
N ASN A 18 -4.52 -60.12 -48.79
CA ASN A 18 -3.13 -60.56 -48.65
C ASN A 18 -2.02 -59.96 -49.54
N TYR A 19 -1.02 -59.43 -48.82
CA TYR A 19 0.36 -59.06 -49.16
C TYR A 19 0.60 -58.07 -50.30
N PHE A 20 1.20 -56.92 -49.96
CA PHE A 20 2.46 -56.48 -50.59
C PHE A 20 3.17 -55.46 -49.69
N CYS A 21 4.42 -55.78 -49.34
CA CYS A 21 5.41 -54.86 -48.81
C CYS A 21 5.59 -53.67 -49.74
N LEU A 22 5.81 -52.48 -49.17
CA LEU A 22 6.58 -51.45 -49.85
C LEU A 22 7.67 -50.94 -48.90
N ASP A 23 8.87 -51.44 -49.16
CA ASP A 23 10.15 -50.91 -48.76
C ASP A 23 10.27 -49.43 -49.09
N LYS A 24 10.52 -48.59 -48.08
CA LYS A 24 11.48 -47.48 -48.20
C LYS A 24 12.28 -47.37 -46.91
N GLN A 25 13.57 -47.59 -47.09
CA GLN A 25 14.67 -47.51 -46.14
C GLN A 25 14.61 -46.21 -45.32
N PHE A 26 14.66 -46.33 -44.00
CA PHE A 26 14.84 -45.21 -43.08
C PHE A 26 16.34 -44.93 -42.91
N CYS A 27 16.83 -43.87 -43.57
CA CYS A 27 18.13 -43.27 -43.25
C CYS A 27 18.01 -42.36 -42.02
N PHE A 28 19.02 -42.43 -41.15
CA PHE A 28 19.26 -41.54 -40.03
C PHE A 28 19.63 -40.14 -40.56
N SER A 29 18.75 -39.14 -40.51
CA SER A 29 19.13 -37.77 -40.84
C SER A 29 19.76 -37.09 -39.60
N THR A 30 21.07 -36.89 -39.64
CA THR A 30 21.88 -36.21 -38.61
C THR A 30 21.47 -34.77 -38.30
N HIS A 31 20.55 -34.17 -39.08
CA HIS A 31 20.13 -32.78 -38.90
C HIS A 31 18.93 -32.56 -37.96
N ASN A 32 18.11 -33.57 -37.67
CA ASN A 32 16.95 -33.42 -36.78
C ASN A 32 16.94 -34.54 -35.75
N GLN A 33 17.43 -34.25 -34.54
CA GLN A 33 17.38 -35.16 -33.38
C GLN A 33 15.93 -35.42 -32.94
N CYS A 34 15.20 -36.28 -33.64
CA CYS A 34 13.81 -36.64 -33.33
C CYS A 34 13.61 -38.15 -33.38
N PHE A 35 13.00 -38.71 -32.33
CA PHE A 35 12.59 -40.12 -32.27
C PHE A 35 11.09 -40.24 -32.57
N LEU A 36 10.73 -41.17 -33.44
CA LEU A 36 9.36 -41.51 -33.78
C LEU A 36 8.76 -42.46 -32.73
N PHE A 37 7.56 -42.15 -32.22
CA PHE A 37 6.80 -43.03 -31.32
C PHE A 37 5.42 -43.35 -31.88
N SER A 38 4.95 -44.58 -31.62
CA SER A 38 3.60 -45.07 -31.93
C SER A 38 2.63 -44.82 -30.75
N ILE A 39 1.33 -44.90 -31.04
CA ILE A 39 0.24 -44.06 -30.51
C ILE A 39 -0.65 -44.71 -29.40
N PHE A 40 -0.76 -44.04 -28.23
CA PHE A 40 -1.98 -43.72 -27.38
C PHE A 40 -2.73 -44.74 -26.47
N ILE A 41 -3.56 -44.42 -25.42
CA ILE A 41 -4.07 -43.26 -24.60
C ILE A 41 -4.54 -43.86 -23.22
N ARG A 42 -4.56 -43.11 -22.08
CA ARG A 42 -5.57 -43.35 -21.00
C ARG A 42 -6.09 -42.09 -20.26
N ASN A 43 -7.43 -42.01 -20.19
CA ASN A 43 -8.39 -41.37 -19.27
C ASN A 43 -8.18 -39.97 -18.67
N PHE A 44 -8.98 -39.01 -19.16
CA PHE A 44 -9.56 -37.93 -18.35
C PHE A 44 -10.90 -38.41 -17.73
N LEU A 45 -11.01 -38.37 -16.41
CA LEU A 45 -12.23 -38.71 -15.67
C LEU A 45 -13.28 -37.58 -15.77
N PHE A 46 -14.46 -37.90 -16.31
CA PHE A 46 -15.71 -37.21 -15.95
C PHE A 46 -16.69 -38.24 -15.37
N LYS A 47 -17.21 -37.94 -14.17
CA LYS A 47 -18.28 -38.70 -13.51
C LYS A 47 -19.57 -38.61 -14.33
N LYS A 48 -20.15 -39.78 -14.65
CA LYS A 48 -21.54 -40.03 -15.09
C LYS A 48 -22.02 -39.20 -16.30
N ASP A 49 -21.80 -39.74 -17.50
CA ASP A 49 -22.60 -39.40 -18.69
C ASP A 49 -23.54 -40.58 -19.02
N LYS A 50 -24.82 -40.44 -18.65
CA LYS A 50 -25.94 -41.27 -19.17
C LYS A 50 -26.57 -40.49 -20.33
N VAL A 51 -25.95 -40.46 -21.51
CA VAL A 51 -26.55 -39.83 -22.70
C VAL A 51 -26.14 -40.62 -23.94
N ASN A 52 -26.80 -41.75 -24.18
CA ASN A 52 -26.99 -42.31 -25.53
C ASN A 52 -27.98 -43.48 -25.46
N PRO A 53 -29.29 -43.25 -25.69
CA PRO A 53 -30.28 -44.32 -25.81
C PRO A 53 -30.21 -45.07 -27.16
N SER A 54 -29.30 -44.69 -28.06
CA SER A 54 -29.19 -45.29 -29.41
C SER A 54 -28.45 -46.64 -29.46
N TYR A 55 -28.04 -47.20 -28.31
CA TYR A 55 -27.33 -48.49 -28.25
C TYR A 55 -28.22 -49.67 -27.81
N GLU A 56 -29.50 -49.45 -27.47
CA GLU A 56 -30.36 -50.52 -26.94
C GLU A 56 -30.99 -51.43 -28.00
N ASN A 57 -30.94 -51.07 -29.29
CA ASN A 57 -31.72 -51.74 -30.34
C ASN A 57 -30.89 -52.60 -31.32
N LYS A 58 -29.97 -53.47 -30.84
CA LYS A 58 -29.39 -54.54 -31.68
C LYS A 58 -29.29 -55.90 -30.94
N LYS A 59 -29.51 -56.95 -31.74
CA LYS A 59 -29.82 -58.39 -31.49
C LYS A 59 -29.20 -59.10 -30.26
N PRO A 60 -29.87 -60.16 -29.74
CA PRO A 60 -29.56 -60.81 -28.45
C PRO A 60 -28.25 -61.62 -28.38
N GLU A 61 -27.61 -61.97 -29.49
CA GLU A 61 -26.34 -62.72 -29.49
C GLU A 61 -25.16 -61.92 -28.91
N VAL A 62 -25.24 -60.59 -28.91
CA VAL A 62 -24.23 -59.70 -28.31
C VAL A 62 -24.35 -59.66 -26.78
N ARG A 63 -25.45 -60.14 -26.17
CA ARG A 63 -25.64 -60.11 -24.70
C ARG A 63 -24.82 -61.13 -23.92
N ASN A 64 -24.43 -62.26 -24.52
CA ASN A 64 -23.73 -63.33 -23.80
C ASN A 64 -22.21 -63.09 -23.69
N SER A 65 -21.58 -62.46 -24.68
CA SER A 65 -20.20 -61.96 -24.55
C SER A 65 -20.08 -60.77 -23.58
N LEU A 66 -21.19 -60.06 -23.34
CA LEU A 66 -21.29 -58.96 -22.37
C LEU A 66 -21.38 -59.41 -20.90
N LYS A 67 -21.63 -60.68 -20.59
CA LYS A 67 -21.63 -61.18 -19.20
C LYS A 67 -20.21 -61.38 -18.65
N PHE A 68 -19.27 -61.87 -19.46
CA PHE A 68 -17.84 -61.91 -19.08
C PHE A 68 -17.22 -60.51 -18.94
N LEU A 69 -17.79 -59.51 -19.63
CA LEU A 69 -17.37 -58.10 -19.56
C LEU A 69 -17.89 -57.33 -18.33
N LYS A 70 -18.76 -57.92 -17.49
CA LYS A 70 -19.26 -57.27 -16.26
C LYS A 70 -18.29 -57.34 -15.08
N ILE A 71 -17.26 -58.20 -15.14
CA ILE A 71 -16.38 -58.49 -13.99
C ILE A 71 -15.11 -57.59 -13.98
N THR A 72 -14.75 -56.93 -15.09
CA THR A 72 -13.58 -56.04 -15.14
C THR A 72 -13.96 -54.66 -15.70
N GLY A 73 -14.37 -53.77 -14.79
CA GLY A 73 -14.94 -52.44 -15.08
C GLY A 73 -14.04 -51.40 -15.75
N SER A 74 -13.07 -51.77 -16.58
CA SER A 74 -12.17 -50.83 -17.27
C SER A 74 -11.82 -51.14 -18.73
N TYR A 75 -12.40 -52.19 -19.32
CA TYR A 75 -12.14 -52.60 -20.71
C TYR A 75 -12.99 -51.93 -21.82
N PRO A 76 -14.28 -51.54 -21.62
CA PRO A 76 -15.12 -51.10 -22.74
C PRO A 76 -14.82 -49.66 -23.22
N ILE A 77 -14.37 -48.77 -22.34
CA ILE A 77 -13.94 -47.40 -22.71
C ILE A 77 -12.56 -47.44 -23.40
N PHE A 78 -11.70 -48.39 -23.03
CA PHE A 78 -10.41 -48.61 -23.68
C PHE A 78 -10.59 -49.09 -25.12
N LEU A 79 -11.51 -50.04 -25.37
CA LEU A 79 -11.85 -50.45 -26.74
C LEU A 79 -12.50 -49.32 -27.54
N LEU A 80 -13.34 -48.50 -26.91
CA LEU A 80 -13.97 -47.32 -27.54
C LEU A 80 -12.94 -46.24 -27.88
N LEU A 81 -11.97 -45.98 -27.01
CA LEU A 81 -10.89 -45.00 -27.24
C LEU A 81 -9.82 -45.53 -28.18
N LYS A 82 -9.56 -46.84 -28.21
CA LYS A 82 -8.66 -47.50 -29.18
C LYS A 82 -9.27 -47.48 -30.58
N THR A 83 -10.54 -47.87 -30.70
CA THR A 83 -11.30 -47.76 -31.96
C THR A 83 -11.52 -46.31 -32.38
N LEU A 84 -11.69 -45.37 -31.44
CA LEU A 84 -11.72 -43.94 -31.75
C LEU A 84 -10.34 -43.41 -32.10
N ALA A 85 -9.24 -43.76 -31.44
CA ALA A 85 -7.91 -43.25 -31.79
C ALA A 85 -7.45 -43.74 -33.17
N GLU A 86 -7.68 -45.03 -33.48
CA GLU A 86 -7.39 -45.63 -34.78
C GLU A 86 -8.33 -45.11 -35.89
N LYS A 87 -9.63 -44.89 -35.60
CA LYS A 87 -10.56 -44.27 -36.57
C LYS A 87 -10.46 -42.74 -36.66
N CYS A 88 -10.05 -42.01 -35.62
CA CYS A 88 -10.07 -40.54 -35.56
C CYS A 88 -8.91 -39.88 -36.30
N LEU A 89 -7.81 -40.60 -36.54
CA LEU A 89 -6.67 -40.05 -37.31
C LEU A 89 -7.01 -39.90 -38.80
N ASN A 90 -7.91 -40.73 -39.33
CA ASN A 90 -8.27 -40.74 -40.77
C ASN A 90 -9.77 -40.55 -41.09
N SER A 91 -10.67 -40.44 -40.10
CA SER A 91 -12.11 -40.38 -40.41
C SER A 91 -12.71 -38.97 -40.42
N LYS A 92 -13.66 -38.78 -41.36
CA LYS A 92 -14.53 -37.60 -41.55
C LYS A 92 -15.38 -37.23 -40.30
N TYR A 93 -15.34 -38.03 -39.23
CA TYR A 93 -16.14 -37.88 -38.00
C TYR A 93 -15.63 -36.82 -37.01
N LEU A 94 -14.42 -36.27 -37.23
CA LEU A 94 -13.86 -35.17 -36.44
C LEU A 94 -13.98 -33.81 -37.12
N SER A 95 -14.89 -33.67 -38.08
CA SER A 95 -15.20 -32.33 -38.57
C SER A 95 -15.85 -31.53 -37.43
N ILE A 96 -15.09 -30.58 -36.91
CA ILE A 96 -15.53 -29.56 -35.93
C ILE A 96 -16.89 -28.96 -36.34
N PHE A 97 -17.11 -28.88 -37.65
CA PHE A 97 -18.37 -28.47 -38.27
C PHE A 97 -19.57 -29.38 -37.95
N LEU A 98 -19.45 -30.70 -38.06
CA LEU A 98 -20.54 -31.63 -37.73
C LEU A 98 -20.84 -31.61 -36.23
N LEU A 99 -19.81 -31.54 -35.38
CA LEU A 99 -19.97 -31.44 -33.92
C LEU A 99 -20.65 -30.13 -33.49
N GLU A 100 -20.29 -29.00 -34.11
CA GLU A 100 -20.97 -27.73 -33.87
C GLU A 100 -22.44 -27.79 -34.29
N ARG A 101 -22.74 -28.40 -35.45
CA ARG A 101 -24.10 -28.58 -35.95
C ARG A 101 -24.93 -29.47 -35.02
N GLN A 102 -24.38 -30.60 -34.58
CA GLN A 102 -25.02 -31.50 -33.63
C GLN A 102 -25.35 -30.82 -32.30
N ILE A 103 -24.42 -30.06 -31.72
CA ILE A 103 -24.69 -29.37 -30.44
C ILE A 103 -25.72 -28.26 -30.61
N ARG A 104 -25.73 -27.55 -31.75
CA ARG A 104 -26.78 -26.57 -32.06
C ARG A 104 -28.15 -27.23 -32.18
N ILE A 105 -28.22 -28.36 -32.87
CA ILE A 105 -29.45 -29.16 -32.99
C ILE A 105 -29.91 -29.62 -31.60
N LEU A 106 -29.03 -30.17 -30.75
CA LEU A 106 -29.35 -30.58 -29.38
C LEU A 106 -29.79 -29.41 -28.47
N LEU A 107 -29.35 -28.18 -28.73
CA LEU A 107 -29.80 -26.98 -28.03
C LEU A 107 -31.18 -26.49 -28.51
N ILE A 108 -31.61 -26.90 -29.71
CA ILE A 108 -32.88 -26.52 -30.34
C ILE A 108 -33.95 -27.60 -30.12
N GLU A 109 -33.61 -28.88 -30.33
CA GLU A 109 -34.52 -30.04 -30.24
C GLU A 109 -34.95 -30.35 -28.81
N ASN A 110 -34.02 -30.22 -27.86
CA ASN A 110 -34.39 -30.33 -26.47
C ASN A 110 -34.98 -28.98 -26.03
N ASN A 111 -36.20 -28.97 -25.50
CA ASN A 111 -36.70 -27.89 -24.66
C ASN A 111 -35.86 -27.81 -23.36
N VAL A 112 -34.54 -27.53 -23.43
CA VAL A 112 -33.56 -27.52 -22.32
C VAL A 112 -33.77 -26.33 -21.36
N ASN A 113 -35.00 -25.85 -21.22
CA ASN A 113 -35.38 -25.01 -20.09
C ASN A 113 -35.60 -25.85 -18.82
N SER A 114 -35.89 -27.17 -18.94
CA SER A 114 -36.11 -28.07 -17.79
C SER A 114 -34.83 -28.59 -17.11
N HIS A 115 -33.70 -28.67 -17.82
CA HIS A 115 -32.41 -29.14 -17.28
C HIS A 115 -31.27 -28.13 -17.47
N PHE A 116 -31.24 -27.12 -16.60
CA PHE A 116 -30.25 -26.04 -16.57
C PHE A 116 -28.78 -26.53 -16.63
N PHE A 117 -28.43 -27.62 -15.95
CA PHE A 117 -27.06 -28.16 -15.93
C PHE A 117 -26.60 -28.71 -17.28
N GLU A 118 -27.48 -29.37 -18.03
CA GLU A 118 -27.16 -29.93 -19.36
C GLU A 118 -26.94 -28.81 -20.37
N LYS A 119 -27.77 -27.75 -20.30
CA LYS A 119 -27.61 -26.53 -21.10
C LYS A 119 -26.24 -25.89 -20.86
N ILE A 120 -25.83 -25.72 -19.60
CA ILE A 120 -24.51 -25.17 -19.27
C ILE A 120 -23.38 -26.05 -19.85
N ARG A 121 -23.47 -27.37 -19.71
CA ARG A 121 -22.44 -28.29 -20.25
C ARG A 121 -22.35 -28.17 -21.78
N LEU A 122 -23.48 -28.15 -22.48
CA LEU A 122 -23.53 -28.00 -23.93
C LEU A 122 -22.99 -26.63 -24.38
N LEU A 123 -23.34 -25.55 -23.68
CA LEU A 123 -22.81 -24.20 -23.95
C LEU A 123 -21.28 -24.12 -23.73
N GLN A 124 -20.75 -24.75 -22.68
CA GLN A 124 -19.31 -24.85 -22.44
C GLN A 124 -18.61 -25.64 -23.57
N ARG A 125 -19.16 -26.79 -23.99
CA ARG A 125 -18.64 -27.59 -25.11
C ARG A 125 -18.66 -26.78 -26.42
N LEU A 126 -19.76 -26.09 -26.70
CA LEU A 126 -19.91 -25.24 -27.89
C LEU A 126 -18.89 -24.09 -27.88
N LYS A 127 -18.63 -23.47 -26.72
CA LYS A 127 -17.59 -22.44 -26.57
C LYS A 127 -16.21 -23.00 -26.95
N ILE A 128 -15.86 -24.19 -26.49
CA ILE A 128 -14.59 -24.85 -26.82
C ILE A 128 -14.48 -25.12 -28.32
N ILE A 129 -15.53 -25.67 -28.94
CA ILE A 129 -15.57 -25.98 -30.38
C ILE A 129 -15.43 -24.70 -31.22
N ARG A 130 -16.12 -23.62 -30.84
CA ARG A 130 -15.95 -22.30 -31.47
C ARG A 130 -14.52 -21.79 -31.36
N CYS A 131 -13.88 -21.94 -30.20
CA CYS A 131 -12.47 -21.59 -30.03
C CYS A 131 -11.55 -22.40 -30.95
N PHE A 132 -11.75 -23.72 -31.09
CA PHE A 132 -11.00 -24.55 -32.05
C PHE A 132 -11.19 -24.10 -33.49
N ARG A 133 -12.42 -23.74 -33.87
CA ARG A 133 -12.72 -23.21 -35.19
C ARG A 133 -12.03 -21.88 -35.46
N GLN A 134 -12.05 -20.96 -34.49
CA GLN A 134 -11.40 -19.65 -34.61
C GLN A 134 -9.87 -19.77 -34.68
N THR A 135 -9.28 -20.64 -33.86
CA THR A 135 -7.82 -20.84 -33.79
C THR A 135 -7.27 -21.75 -34.89
N LYS A 136 -8.13 -22.45 -35.64
CA LYS A 136 -7.77 -23.48 -36.64
C LYS A 136 -6.95 -24.65 -36.07
N ASN A 137 -6.89 -24.79 -34.75
CA ASN A 137 -6.19 -25.89 -34.10
C ASN A 137 -6.95 -27.21 -34.32
N LYS A 138 -6.21 -28.28 -34.60
CA LYS A 138 -6.81 -29.62 -34.76
C LYS A 138 -6.94 -30.29 -33.39
N PRO A 139 -8.09 -30.88 -33.04
CA PRO A 139 -8.29 -31.58 -31.77
C PRO A 139 -7.35 -32.79 -31.60
N ALA A 140 -6.88 -33.38 -32.70
CA ALA A 140 -5.88 -34.46 -32.70
C ALA A 140 -4.58 -34.07 -31.96
N TRP A 141 -4.22 -32.78 -31.89
CA TRP A 141 -3.02 -32.31 -31.19
C TRP A 141 -3.09 -32.41 -29.66
N MET A 142 -4.26 -32.70 -29.08
CA MET A 142 -4.35 -33.04 -27.65
C MET A 142 -3.62 -34.33 -27.31
N ILE A 143 -3.43 -35.19 -28.31
CA ILE A 143 -2.82 -36.50 -28.15
C ILE A 143 -1.42 -36.43 -28.76
N LEU A 144 -0.40 -36.53 -27.91
CA LEU A 144 1.00 -36.33 -28.28
C LEU A 144 1.62 -37.63 -28.81
N SER A 145 1.81 -37.73 -30.13
CA SER A 145 2.59 -38.83 -30.73
C SER A 145 4.09 -38.63 -30.59
N ILE A 146 4.55 -37.38 -30.45
CA ILE A 146 5.96 -37.03 -30.35
C ILE A 146 6.13 -36.14 -29.11
N LEU A 147 7.06 -36.52 -28.22
CA LEU A 147 7.37 -35.76 -27.01
C LEU A 147 8.67 -34.96 -27.22
N PRO A 148 8.63 -33.61 -27.20
CA PRO A 148 9.83 -32.80 -27.31
C PRO A 148 10.69 -32.89 -26.05
N VAL A 149 12.01 -32.93 -26.23
CA VAL A 149 12.99 -32.96 -25.14
C VAL A 149 13.61 -31.58 -24.96
N LEU A 150 13.70 -31.12 -23.72
CA LEU A 150 14.28 -29.81 -23.41
C LEU A 150 15.81 -29.80 -23.70
N PRO A 151 16.36 -28.71 -24.26
CA PRO A 151 17.81 -28.59 -24.48
C PRO A 151 18.63 -28.82 -23.21
N PRO A 152 19.81 -29.48 -23.29
CA PRO A 152 20.66 -29.80 -22.13
C PRO A 152 21.00 -28.60 -21.23
N ASP A 153 21.22 -27.40 -21.80
CA ASP A 153 21.56 -26.20 -21.03
C ASP A 153 20.47 -25.76 -20.04
N LEU A 154 19.21 -26.07 -20.35
CA LEU A 154 18.08 -25.79 -19.47
C LEU A 154 17.87 -26.88 -18.40
N ARG A 155 18.59 -28.00 -18.52
CA ARG A 155 18.60 -29.16 -17.61
C ARG A 155 20.04 -29.59 -17.28
N PRO A 156 20.89 -28.68 -16.77
CA PRO A 156 22.33 -28.89 -16.72
C PRO A 156 22.71 -30.04 -15.79
N ILE A 157 23.87 -30.61 -16.08
CA ILE A 157 24.58 -31.58 -15.24
C ILE A 157 25.87 -30.87 -14.85
N LEU A 158 26.01 -30.52 -13.58
CA LEU A 158 27.14 -29.74 -13.08
C LEU A 158 28.00 -30.62 -12.18
N GLN A 159 29.30 -30.68 -12.43
CA GLN A 159 30.25 -31.25 -11.50
C GLN A 159 30.57 -30.20 -10.43
N LEU A 160 30.37 -30.57 -9.17
CA LEU A 160 30.76 -29.75 -8.01
C LEU A 160 32.21 -30.05 -7.63
N ASN A 161 32.81 -29.21 -6.79
CA ASN A 161 34.23 -29.24 -6.42
C ASN A 161 34.73 -30.54 -5.75
N ASN A 162 33.86 -31.52 -5.49
CA ASN A 162 34.16 -32.77 -4.79
C ASN A 162 33.73 -34.02 -5.60
N ASP A 163 33.89 -34.01 -6.94
CA ASP A 163 33.42 -35.06 -7.87
C ASP A 163 31.93 -35.45 -7.77
N GLN A 164 31.16 -34.69 -7.00
CA GLN A 164 29.71 -34.86 -6.91
C GLN A 164 29.05 -34.22 -8.13
N ILE A 165 28.22 -35.02 -8.81
CA ILE A 165 27.47 -34.56 -9.97
C ILE A 165 26.08 -34.08 -9.53
N ALA A 166 25.81 -32.79 -9.68
CA ALA A 166 24.49 -32.21 -9.52
C ALA A 166 23.68 -32.40 -10.81
N ILE A 167 22.72 -33.32 -10.78
CA ILE A 167 21.82 -33.61 -11.91
C ILE A 167 20.47 -32.94 -11.68
N SER A 168 19.94 -32.28 -12.71
CA SER A 168 18.59 -31.71 -12.66
C SER A 168 17.49 -32.79 -12.47
N ASP A 169 16.43 -32.46 -11.72
CA ASP A 169 15.30 -33.37 -11.46
C ASP A 169 14.62 -33.84 -12.78
N LEU A 170 14.59 -32.99 -13.80
CA LEU A 170 14.02 -33.30 -15.12
C LEU A 170 14.76 -34.44 -15.82
N ASN A 171 16.09 -34.51 -15.70
CA ASN A 171 16.87 -35.56 -16.36
C ASN A 171 16.45 -36.95 -15.85
N LYS A 172 16.12 -37.08 -14.56
CA LYS A 172 15.60 -38.33 -13.97
C LYS A 172 14.22 -38.69 -14.52
N LEU A 173 13.35 -37.71 -14.75
CA LEU A 173 12.02 -37.93 -15.36
C LEU A 173 12.14 -38.33 -16.83
N TYR A 174 12.98 -37.65 -17.62
CA TYR A 174 13.27 -38.02 -19.00
C TYR A 174 13.86 -39.42 -19.12
N GLN A 175 14.79 -39.79 -18.23
CA GLN A 175 15.36 -41.13 -18.19
C GLN A 175 14.29 -42.21 -17.98
N LYS A 176 13.33 -41.98 -17.08
CA LYS A 176 12.20 -42.90 -16.85
C LYS A 176 11.35 -43.06 -18.13
N VAL A 177 10.99 -41.96 -18.79
CA VAL A 177 10.20 -41.98 -20.03
C VAL A 177 10.93 -42.77 -21.13
N LEU A 178 12.22 -42.49 -21.34
CA LEU A 178 13.03 -43.18 -22.34
C LEU A 178 13.13 -44.67 -22.07
N PHE A 179 13.36 -45.06 -20.82
CA PHE A 179 13.45 -46.48 -20.44
C PHE A 179 12.12 -47.21 -20.65
N ARG A 180 11.00 -46.63 -20.23
CA ARG A 180 9.66 -47.21 -20.42
C ARG A 180 9.30 -47.31 -21.89
N ASN A 181 9.65 -46.31 -22.70
CA ASN A 181 9.38 -46.35 -24.13
C ASN A 181 10.22 -47.41 -24.85
N ARG A 182 11.52 -47.51 -24.57
CA ARG A 182 12.38 -48.57 -25.14
C ARG A 182 11.87 -49.96 -24.76
N ARG A 183 11.42 -50.14 -23.52
CA ARG A 183 10.78 -51.40 -23.07
C ARG A 183 9.54 -51.72 -23.91
N LEU A 184 8.66 -50.75 -24.14
CA LEU A 184 7.46 -50.92 -24.95
C LEU A 184 7.81 -51.23 -26.42
N GLN A 185 8.81 -50.57 -26.99
CA GLN A 185 9.27 -50.83 -28.36
C GLN A 185 9.80 -52.26 -28.52
N ARG A 186 10.54 -52.79 -27.54
CA ARG A 186 10.98 -54.20 -27.55
C ARG A 186 9.78 -55.15 -27.55
N LEU A 187 8.82 -54.93 -26.65
CA LEU A 187 7.59 -55.72 -26.56
C LEU A 187 6.74 -55.69 -27.85
N LEU A 188 6.78 -54.60 -28.62
CA LEU A 188 6.09 -54.52 -29.91
C LEU A 188 6.81 -55.27 -31.04
N ASN A 189 8.14 -55.37 -30.97
CA ASN A 189 8.95 -56.02 -31.99
C ASN A 189 9.09 -57.53 -31.76
N ASP A 190 8.95 -57.99 -30.51
CA ASP A 190 9.05 -59.39 -30.14
C ASP A 190 7.76 -60.15 -30.51
N LEU A 191 7.80 -60.90 -31.62
CA LEU A 191 6.66 -61.63 -32.19
C LEU A 191 6.08 -62.74 -31.28
N TYR A 192 6.83 -63.20 -30.26
CA TYR A 192 6.45 -64.29 -29.37
C TYR A 192 5.60 -63.86 -28.17
N ILE A 193 5.45 -62.56 -27.92
CA ILE A 193 4.73 -62.04 -26.75
C ILE A 193 3.25 -61.86 -27.11
N GLN A 194 2.43 -62.87 -26.83
CA GLN A 194 0.97 -62.82 -27.04
C GLN A 194 0.18 -62.25 -25.84
N ASN A 195 0.86 -61.90 -24.74
CA ASN A 195 0.21 -61.41 -23.52
C ASN A 195 -0.26 -59.96 -23.66
N VAL A 196 -1.54 -59.78 -24.02
CA VAL A 196 -2.22 -58.49 -24.15
C VAL A 196 -2.09 -57.63 -22.86
N ASP A 197 -2.11 -58.26 -21.69
CA ASP A 197 -2.07 -57.57 -20.40
C ASP A 197 -0.72 -56.90 -20.12
N GLU A 198 0.39 -57.54 -20.49
CA GLU A 198 1.73 -56.99 -20.32
C GLU A 198 1.96 -55.76 -21.20
N MET A 199 1.43 -55.78 -22.42
CA MET A 199 1.45 -54.63 -23.33
C MET A 199 0.66 -53.46 -22.77
N GLN A 200 -0.57 -53.70 -22.27
CA GLN A 200 -1.41 -52.68 -21.66
C GLN A 200 -0.77 -52.09 -20.39
N TYR A 201 -0.10 -52.93 -19.61
CA TYR A 201 0.65 -52.50 -18.43
C TYR A 201 1.86 -51.63 -18.80
N ALA A 202 2.64 -52.02 -19.80
CA ALA A 202 3.77 -51.23 -20.30
C ALA A 202 3.32 -49.87 -20.86
N GLN A 203 2.20 -49.83 -21.59
CA GLN A 203 1.56 -48.61 -22.07
C GLN A 203 1.16 -47.69 -20.92
N ARG A 204 0.51 -48.24 -19.88
CA ARG A 204 0.14 -47.49 -18.68
C ARG A 204 1.36 -46.88 -17.99
N LEU A 205 2.42 -47.65 -17.80
CA LEU A 205 3.65 -47.15 -17.16
C LEU A 205 4.34 -46.04 -17.96
N LEU A 206 4.31 -46.13 -19.29
CA LEU A 206 4.81 -45.05 -20.15
C LEU A 206 3.96 -43.79 -19.96
N GLN A 207 2.63 -43.91 -20.00
CA GLN A 207 1.72 -42.78 -19.77
C GLN A 207 1.98 -42.14 -18.40
N GLU A 208 2.10 -42.94 -17.33
CA GLU A 208 2.38 -42.45 -15.98
C GLU A 208 3.72 -41.68 -15.91
N SER A 209 4.74 -42.13 -16.67
CA SER A 209 6.03 -41.43 -16.73
C SER A 209 5.96 -40.11 -17.51
N VAL A 210 5.16 -40.04 -18.58
CA VAL A 210 4.92 -38.82 -19.35
C VAL A 210 4.10 -37.82 -18.54
N ASP A 211 3.06 -38.30 -17.85
CA ASP A 211 2.27 -37.49 -16.92
C ASP A 211 3.15 -36.90 -15.83
N ALA A 212 4.02 -37.72 -15.21
CA ALA A 212 4.95 -37.25 -14.18
C ALA A 212 5.97 -36.23 -14.69
N LEU A 213 6.41 -36.34 -15.95
CA LEU A 213 7.30 -35.36 -16.58
C LEU A 213 6.59 -34.01 -16.78
N ILE A 214 5.34 -34.02 -17.24
CA ILE A 214 4.56 -32.81 -17.52
C ILE A 214 4.08 -32.16 -16.22
N GLU A 215 3.41 -32.92 -15.35
CA GLU A 215 2.85 -32.47 -14.07
C GLU A 215 2.83 -33.61 -13.04
N ASN A 216 3.85 -33.65 -12.19
CA ASN A 216 4.04 -34.71 -11.20
C ASN A 216 2.99 -34.64 -10.07
N GLY A 217 2.31 -35.75 -9.77
CA GLY A 217 1.36 -35.88 -8.65
C GLY A 217 -0.10 -35.51 -8.94
N LYS A 218 -0.45 -35.10 -10.17
CA LYS A 218 -1.84 -34.75 -10.52
C LYS A 218 -2.69 -35.94 -10.98
N SER A 219 -2.09 -36.97 -11.56
CA SER A 219 -2.79 -38.14 -12.09
C SER A 219 -3.32 -39.11 -11.00
N GLY A 220 -3.41 -38.68 -9.73
CA GLY A 220 -3.85 -39.50 -8.60
C GLY A 220 -2.84 -40.55 -8.12
N ASN A 221 -1.79 -40.80 -8.89
CA ASN A 221 -0.66 -41.67 -8.53
C ASN A 221 0.30 -40.96 -7.56
N GLN A 222 1.03 -41.77 -6.78
CA GLN A 222 2.11 -41.26 -5.93
C GLN A 222 3.12 -40.50 -6.78
N PRO A 223 3.52 -39.29 -6.36
CA PRO A 223 4.47 -38.49 -7.12
C PRO A 223 5.81 -39.23 -7.23
N ALA A 224 6.47 -39.10 -8.37
CA ALA A 224 7.82 -39.63 -8.52
C ALA A 224 8.76 -38.88 -7.56
N GLN A 225 9.36 -39.61 -6.62
CA GLN A 225 10.23 -39.06 -5.59
C GLN A 225 11.71 -39.37 -5.85
N THR A 226 12.59 -38.56 -5.27
CA THR A 226 14.01 -38.85 -5.09
C THR A 226 14.22 -39.89 -3.99
N SER A 227 15.45 -40.39 -3.83
CA SER A 227 15.88 -41.20 -2.67
C SER A 227 15.54 -40.57 -1.32
N ASN A 228 15.46 -39.23 -1.25
CA ASN A 228 15.18 -38.48 -0.03
C ASN A 228 13.69 -38.16 0.14
N ASN A 229 12.79 -38.95 -0.47
CA ASN A 229 11.32 -38.78 -0.46
C ASN A 229 10.79 -37.41 -0.93
N ARG A 230 11.64 -36.53 -1.45
CA ARG A 230 11.23 -35.28 -2.08
C ARG A 230 10.64 -35.55 -3.47
N PRO A 231 9.50 -34.96 -3.85
CA PRO A 231 8.97 -35.07 -5.21
C PRO A 231 9.90 -34.40 -6.23
N LEU A 232 10.11 -35.07 -7.36
CA LEU A 232 10.84 -34.53 -8.50
C LEU A 232 10.08 -33.36 -9.12
N LYS A 233 10.77 -32.28 -9.46
CA LYS A 233 10.18 -31.13 -10.15
C LYS A 233 9.84 -31.47 -11.60
N SER A 234 8.57 -31.25 -11.97
CA SER A 234 8.08 -31.41 -13.34
C SER A 234 8.29 -30.15 -14.19
N LEU A 235 8.00 -30.25 -15.50
CA LEU A 235 8.02 -29.09 -16.42
C LEU A 235 7.02 -28.01 -15.98
N SER A 236 5.83 -28.40 -15.52
CA SER A 236 4.82 -27.46 -15.02
C SER A 236 5.28 -26.74 -13.75
N ASP A 237 5.97 -27.43 -12.83
CA ASP A 237 6.48 -26.84 -11.58
C ASP A 237 7.58 -25.81 -11.83
N MET A 238 8.32 -25.94 -12.93
CA MET A 238 9.29 -24.92 -13.33
C MET A 238 8.62 -23.61 -13.77
N LEU A 239 7.39 -23.67 -14.27
CA LEU A 239 6.65 -22.48 -14.71
C LEU A 239 5.76 -21.92 -13.60
N LYS A 240 5.08 -22.78 -12.86
CA LYS A 240 4.07 -22.43 -11.85
C LYS A 240 4.69 -22.19 -10.46
N GLY A 241 3.89 -21.59 -9.57
CA GLY A 241 4.28 -21.38 -8.17
C GLY A 241 5.22 -20.20 -7.93
N LYS A 242 5.61 -19.99 -6.67
CA LYS A 242 6.49 -18.87 -6.27
C LYS A 242 7.92 -19.02 -6.81
N LYS A 243 8.44 -20.24 -6.85
CA LYS A 243 9.77 -20.58 -7.39
C LYS A 243 9.77 -20.81 -8.91
N GLY A 244 8.60 -20.66 -9.56
CA GLY A 244 8.48 -20.79 -11.00
C GLY A 244 9.13 -19.62 -11.73
N ARG A 245 9.56 -19.85 -12.96
CA ARG A 245 10.29 -18.89 -13.80
C ARG A 245 9.54 -17.56 -13.97
N PHE A 246 8.21 -17.58 -14.13
CA PHE A 246 7.42 -16.36 -14.29
C PHE A 246 7.53 -15.41 -13.08
N ARG A 247 7.53 -15.93 -11.86
CA ARG A 247 7.57 -15.10 -10.65
C ARG A 247 8.99 -14.80 -10.19
N GLN A 248 9.83 -15.82 -10.13
CA GLN A 248 11.17 -15.69 -9.54
C GLN A 248 12.20 -15.07 -10.50
N ASN A 249 12.05 -15.26 -11.82
CA ASN A 249 13.07 -14.90 -12.80
C ASN A 249 12.62 -13.86 -13.82
N LEU A 250 11.33 -13.80 -14.16
CA LEU A 250 10.82 -12.79 -15.10
C LEU A 250 10.41 -11.51 -14.38
N LEU A 251 9.58 -11.63 -13.34
CA LEU A 251 9.13 -10.48 -12.55
C LEU A 251 10.14 -10.06 -11.48
N GLY A 252 10.66 -11.02 -10.71
CA GLY A 252 11.82 -10.81 -9.85
C GLY A 252 13.10 -11.04 -10.64
N LYS A 253 14.04 -10.10 -10.61
CA LYS A 253 15.38 -10.29 -11.19
C LYS A 253 16.41 -9.76 -10.23
N ARG A 254 17.58 -10.42 -10.20
CA ARG A 254 18.77 -9.82 -9.62
C ARG A 254 19.31 -8.82 -10.64
N VAL A 255 19.68 -7.64 -10.16
CA VAL A 255 20.07 -6.50 -11.00
C VAL A 255 21.47 -6.07 -10.59
N ASP A 256 22.36 -5.94 -11.56
CA ASP A 256 23.70 -5.40 -11.36
C ASP A 256 23.66 -3.89 -11.07
N TYR A 257 24.78 -3.29 -10.66
CA TYR A 257 24.83 -1.88 -10.24
C TYR A 257 23.82 -1.54 -9.14
N SER A 258 23.68 -2.47 -8.20
CA SER A 258 22.88 -2.30 -7.00
C SER A 258 23.68 -2.64 -5.75
N GLY A 259 23.37 -1.96 -4.65
CA GLY A 259 23.99 -2.15 -3.35
C GLY A 259 22.95 -2.13 -2.25
N ARG A 260 23.29 -2.64 -1.06
CA ARG A 260 22.42 -2.55 0.12
C ARG A 260 23.26 -2.23 1.34
N SER A 261 22.77 -1.33 2.18
CA SER A 261 23.36 -1.07 3.50
C SER A 261 22.30 -0.64 4.51
N VAL A 262 22.70 -0.60 5.77
CA VAL A 262 21.90 -0.09 6.90
C VAL A 262 21.74 1.43 6.74
N ILE A 263 20.57 1.95 7.12
CA ILE A 263 20.29 3.39 7.09
C ILE A 263 20.54 4.05 8.45
N ILE A 264 21.02 5.29 8.41
CA ILE A 264 21.23 6.18 9.57
C ILE A 264 20.61 7.55 9.26
N VAL A 265 20.24 8.31 10.29
CA VAL A 265 19.67 9.65 10.18
C VAL A 265 20.69 10.64 9.61
N GLY A 266 20.37 11.31 8.51
CA GLY A 266 21.13 12.43 7.96
C GLY A 266 20.42 13.77 8.16
N SER A 267 20.49 14.36 9.36
CA SER A 267 19.83 15.63 9.70
C SER A 267 20.33 16.82 8.88
N ASN A 268 21.64 16.83 8.56
CA ASN A 268 22.31 17.90 7.82
C ASN A 268 22.12 17.80 6.30
N LEU A 269 21.48 16.76 5.80
CA LEU A 269 21.18 16.60 4.37
C LEU A 269 20.02 17.50 3.97
N GLN A 270 20.00 17.91 2.70
CA GLN A 270 18.82 18.48 2.08
C GLN A 270 17.85 17.37 1.66
N LEU A 271 16.58 17.70 1.47
CA LEU A 271 15.51 16.76 1.10
C LEU A 271 15.80 15.93 -0.17
N TYR A 272 16.55 16.50 -1.13
CA TYR A 272 16.95 15.82 -2.36
C TYR A 272 18.30 15.10 -2.26
N GLU A 273 19.03 15.23 -1.16
CA GLU A 273 20.34 14.61 -0.96
C GLU A 273 20.23 13.29 -0.18
N CYS A 274 21.12 12.35 -0.51
CA CYS A 274 21.32 11.12 0.25
C CYS A 274 22.82 10.91 0.49
N GLY A 275 23.21 10.48 1.68
CA GLY A 275 24.60 10.11 1.97
C GLY A 275 24.92 8.70 1.47
N LEU A 276 25.88 8.59 0.54
CA LEU A 276 26.37 7.33 0.01
C LEU A 276 27.80 7.04 0.51
N PRO A 277 28.05 5.87 1.12
CA PRO A 277 29.39 5.43 1.53
C PRO A 277 30.41 5.48 0.40
N LYS A 278 31.62 5.95 0.71
CA LYS A 278 32.75 5.99 -0.23
C LYS A 278 33.06 4.64 -0.88
N GLU A 279 33.14 3.56 -0.08
CA GLU A 279 33.40 2.19 -0.58
C GLU A 279 32.32 1.73 -1.57
N MET A 280 31.05 1.87 -1.18
CA MET A 280 29.91 1.51 -2.01
C MET A 280 29.87 2.34 -3.30
N ALA A 281 30.14 3.64 -3.23
CA ALA A 281 30.15 4.52 -4.40
C ALA A 281 31.23 4.12 -5.43
N ILE A 282 32.40 3.68 -4.98
CA ILE A 282 33.47 3.23 -5.88
C ILE A 282 33.04 2.01 -6.69
N GLU A 283 32.44 1.00 -6.03
CA GLU A 283 31.99 -0.22 -6.70
C GLU A 283 30.83 0.07 -7.68
N LEU A 284 29.84 0.82 -7.20
CA LEU A 284 28.65 1.13 -7.97
C LEU A 284 28.95 1.99 -9.22
N PHE A 285 29.86 2.96 -9.11
CA PHE A 285 30.22 3.87 -10.22
C PHE A 285 31.51 3.47 -10.94
N GLN A 286 32.04 2.26 -10.69
CA GLN A 286 33.28 1.77 -11.29
C GLN A 286 33.41 1.96 -12.80
N PRO A 287 32.41 1.63 -13.66
CA PRO A 287 32.56 1.79 -15.11
C PRO A 287 32.72 3.26 -15.52
N PHE A 288 32.02 4.18 -14.84
CA PHE A 288 32.10 5.61 -15.10
C PHE A 288 33.45 6.19 -14.67
N LEU A 289 33.97 5.74 -13.53
CA LEU A 289 35.30 6.09 -13.05
C LEU A 289 36.39 5.65 -14.02
N LEU A 290 36.35 4.40 -14.48
CA LEU A 290 37.31 3.87 -15.45
C LEU A 290 37.34 4.71 -16.73
N ARG A 291 36.16 5.04 -17.28
CA ARG A 291 36.04 5.89 -18.47
C ARG A 291 36.63 7.28 -18.24
N ARG A 292 36.32 7.93 -17.12
CA ARG A 292 36.83 9.28 -16.80
C ARG A 292 38.33 9.32 -16.56
N LEU A 293 38.91 8.28 -15.93
CA LEU A 293 40.37 8.17 -15.71
C LEU A 293 41.15 8.08 -17.03
N ILE A 294 40.61 7.35 -18.01
CA ILE A 294 41.21 7.22 -19.35
C ILE A 294 41.10 8.54 -20.11
N ILE A 295 39.92 9.18 -20.12
CA ILE A 295 39.71 10.46 -20.80
C ILE A 295 40.63 11.56 -20.26
N ARG A 296 40.82 11.61 -18.93
CA ARG A 296 41.74 12.58 -18.29
C ARG A 296 43.22 12.20 -18.39
N LYS A 297 43.58 11.15 -19.14
CA LYS A 297 44.95 10.64 -19.30
C LYS A 297 45.64 10.30 -17.97
N LYS A 298 44.88 10.03 -16.89
CA LYS A 298 45.43 9.58 -15.60
C LYS A 298 45.80 8.09 -15.63
N ALA A 299 45.18 7.33 -16.53
CA ALA A 299 45.55 5.95 -16.84
C ALA A 299 45.58 5.74 -18.36
N LYS A 300 46.56 4.99 -18.85
CA LYS A 300 46.66 4.63 -20.29
C LYS A 300 45.80 3.42 -20.66
N THR A 301 45.63 2.46 -19.75
CA THR A 301 44.88 1.20 -19.98
C THR A 301 43.79 0.99 -18.94
N ILE A 302 42.76 0.19 -19.28
CA ILE A 302 41.67 -0.17 -18.36
C ILE A 302 42.21 -0.92 -17.13
N LEU A 303 43.20 -1.81 -17.33
CA LEU A 303 43.85 -2.53 -16.24
C LEU A 303 44.61 -1.58 -15.31
N GLY A 304 45.33 -0.60 -15.87
CA GLY A 304 45.98 0.46 -15.08
C GLY A 304 44.98 1.27 -14.28
N ALA A 305 43.85 1.64 -14.89
CA ALA A 305 42.77 2.36 -14.22
C ALA A 305 42.13 1.52 -13.09
N LYS A 306 41.91 0.21 -13.29
CA LYS A 306 41.43 -0.70 -12.25
C LYS A 306 42.40 -0.80 -11.07
N LYS A 307 43.71 -0.91 -11.33
CA LYS A 307 44.75 -0.91 -10.28
C LYS A 307 44.73 0.38 -9.46
N LEU A 308 44.61 1.54 -10.12
CA LEU A 308 44.49 2.83 -9.44
C LEU A 308 43.26 2.89 -8.52
N ILE A 309 42.12 2.37 -8.99
CA ILE A 309 40.88 2.31 -8.19
C ILE A 309 41.05 1.41 -6.95
N GLN A 310 41.68 0.25 -7.10
CA GLN A 310 41.95 -0.67 -6.00
C GLN A 310 42.91 -0.08 -4.95
N GLN A 311 43.88 0.74 -5.39
CA GLN A 311 44.82 1.43 -4.50
C GLN A 311 44.21 2.67 -3.80
N SER A 312 42.93 2.98 -4.03
CA SER A 312 42.17 4.08 -3.40
C SER A 312 42.89 5.44 -3.37
N ASN A 313 43.66 5.75 -4.41
CA ASN A 313 44.42 6.99 -4.56
C ASN A 313 43.54 8.25 -4.39
N ALA A 314 44.08 9.28 -3.73
CA ALA A 314 43.38 10.53 -3.45
C ALA A 314 42.82 11.24 -4.71
N ILE A 315 43.40 10.95 -5.88
CA ILE A 315 42.99 11.46 -7.20
C ILE A 315 41.57 11.02 -7.60
N ILE A 316 41.07 9.90 -7.05
CA ILE A 316 39.77 9.32 -7.46
C ILE A 316 38.60 10.12 -6.91
N TRP A 317 38.70 10.64 -5.67
CA TRP A 317 37.61 11.35 -5.00
C TRP A 317 37.06 12.56 -5.78
N PRO A 318 37.88 13.49 -6.32
CA PRO A 318 37.35 14.60 -7.10
C PRO A 318 36.68 14.13 -8.39
N ILE A 319 37.22 13.09 -9.05
CA ILE A 319 36.63 12.52 -10.26
C ILE A 319 35.28 11.86 -9.93
N LEU A 320 35.21 11.11 -8.83
CA LEU A 320 33.97 10.49 -8.36
C LEU A 320 32.91 11.54 -8.04
N LYS A 321 33.28 12.63 -7.35
CA LYS A 321 32.37 13.73 -7.01
C LYS A 321 31.75 14.38 -8.25
N GLU A 322 32.52 14.56 -9.32
CA GLU A 322 32.02 15.06 -10.60
C GLU A 322 31.07 14.07 -11.29
N VAL A 323 31.40 12.76 -11.27
CA VAL A 323 30.51 11.73 -11.82
C VAL A 323 29.16 11.74 -11.08
N LEU A 324 29.19 11.80 -9.75
CA LEU A 324 28.00 11.78 -8.91
C LEU A 324 27.06 12.96 -9.18
N GLN A 325 27.58 14.16 -9.45
CA GLN A 325 26.75 15.35 -9.76
C GLN A 325 25.81 15.15 -10.96
N SER A 326 26.16 14.27 -11.90
CA SER A 326 25.37 14.02 -13.11
C SER A 326 24.50 12.74 -13.05
N HIS A 327 24.54 12.00 -11.93
CA HIS A 327 23.85 10.72 -11.79
C HIS A 327 22.98 10.70 -10.53
N PRO A 328 21.64 10.70 -10.67
CA PRO A 328 20.76 10.42 -9.54
C PRO A 328 20.90 8.94 -9.13
N ILE A 329 20.66 8.64 -7.86
CA ILE A 329 20.53 7.27 -7.35
C ILE A 329 19.10 6.99 -6.94
N LEU A 330 18.64 5.75 -7.11
CA LEU A 330 17.33 5.30 -6.63
C LEU A 330 17.51 4.58 -5.31
N LEU A 331 16.83 5.04 -4.27
CA LEU A 331 16.71 4.33 -3.00
C LEU A 331 15.41 3.53 -2.96
N ASN A 332 15.48 2.32 -2.44
CA ASN A 332 14.37 1.41 -2.32
C ASN A 332 14.36 0.72 -0.95
N ARG A 333 13.22 0.76 -0.25
CA ARG A 333 12.99 -0.03 0.97
C ARG A 333 12.00 -1.16 0.69
N ALA A 334 12.43 -2.39 1.00
CA ALA A 334 11.55 -3.55 0.93
C ALA A 334 10.81 -3.75 2.26
N PRO A 335 9.52 -4.14 2.26
CA PRO A 335 8.65 -4.37 1.10
C PRO A 335 8.12 -3.07 0.47
N THR A 336 8.08 -3.00 -0.87
CA THR A 336 7.54 -1.85 -1.61
C THR A 336 6.02 -1.95 -1.73
N LEU A 337 5.31 -1.22 -0.86
CA LEU A 337 3.84 -1.24 -0.82
C LEU A 337 3.21 -0.23 -1.78
N HIS A 338 3.90 0.87 -2.04
CA HIS A 338 3.43 1.98 -2.86
C HIS A 338 4.61 2.64 -3.57
N ARG A 339 4.34 3.47 -4.58
CA ARG A 339 5.39 4.06 -5.43
C ARG A 339 6.45 4.87 -4.68
N LEU A 340 6.09 5.54 -3.57
CA LEU A 340 7.01 6.42 -2.82
C LEU A 340 8.02 5.65 -1.98
N SER A 341 7.90 4.32 -1.91
CA SER A 341 8.94 3.43 -1.38
C SER A 341 10.16 3.32 -2.31
N ILE A 342 10.11 3.94 -3.50
CA ILE A 342 11.24 4.12 -4.41
C ILE A 342 11.32 5.61 -4.77
N GLN A 343 12.44 6.26 -4.48
CA GLN A 343 12.65 7.66 -4.83
C GLN A 343 14.09 7.90 -5.29
N ALA A 344 14.27 8.95 -6.09
CA ALA A 344 15.55 9.39 -6.61
C ALA A 344 16.15 10.51 -5.75
N PHE A 345 17.45 10.40 -5.48
CA PHE A 345 18.23 11.35 -4.71
C PHE A 345 19.55 11.69 -5.39
N GLN A 346 20.09 12.85 -5.04
CA GLN A 346 21.45 13.24 -5.32
C GLN A 346 22.40 12.57 -4.31
N PRO A 347 23.35 11.72 -4.75
CA PRO A 347 24.32 11.12 -3.83
C PRO A 347 25.35 12.15 -3.35
N LYS A 348 25.61 12.15 -2.05
CA LYS A 348 26.67 12.89 -1.36
C LYS A 348 27.62 11.90 -0.70
N LEU A 349 28.92 12.01 -0.99
CA LEU A 349 29.92 11.10 -0.44
C LEU A 349 30.05 11.30 1.07
N ILE A 350 30.03 10.20 1.81
CA ILE A 350 30.18 10.17 3.26
C ILE A 350 31.19 9.10 3.68
N GLU A 351 31.70 9.26 4.89
CA GLU A 351 32.57 8.27 5.54
C GLU A 351 31.75 7.22 6.27
N GLY A 352 32.33 6.04 6.46
CA GLY A 352 31.62 4.87 7.00
C GLY A 352 30.95 4.02 5.93
N ARG A 353 30.10 3.09 6.38
CA ARG A 353 29.46 2.06 5.54
C ARG A 353 27.93 2.15 5.46
N ALA A 354 27.32 3.02 6.27
CA ALA A 354 25.87 3.18 6.33
C ALA A 354 25.37 4.28 5.38
N ILE A 355 24.15 4.14 4.89
CA ILE A 355 23.50 5.14 4.03
C ILE A 355 22.85 6.20 4.93
N LEU A 356 23.09 7.49 4.67
CA LEU A 356 22.36 8.55 5.38
C LEU A 356 21.08 8.90 4.63
N LEU A 357 19.96 8.81 5.35
CA LEU A 357 18.63 9.13 4.83
C LEU A 357 18.10 10.40 5.48
N HIS A 358 17.44 11.24 4.69
CA HIS A 358 16.80 12.45 5.17
C HIS A 358 15.56 12.13 6.04
N PRO A 359 15.43 12.69 7.26
CA PRO A 359 14.40 12.29 8.23
C PRO A 359 12.95 12.57 7.79
N LEU A 360 12.69 13.60 6.96
CA LEU A 360 11.34 13.87 6.46
C LEU A 360 10.83 12.80 5.49
N VAL A 361 11.74 12.04 4.86
CA VAL A 361 11.40 11.03 3.85
C VAL A 361 11.17 9.65 4.48
N CYS A 362 11.53 9.47 5.76
CA CYS A 362 11.27 8.24 6.50
C CYS A 362 9.79 7.88 6.50
N SER A 363 8.89 8.86 6.52
CA SER A 363 7.44 8.63 6.47
C SER A 363 6.98 7.98 5.17
N SER A 364 7.59 8.32 4.02
CA SER A 364 7.24 7.73 2.72
C SER A 364 7.83 6.34 2.54
N PHE A 365 9.05 6.10 3.02
CA PHE A 365 9.61 4.74 3.03
C PHE A 365 9.03 3.85 4.14
N ASN A 366 8.29 4.44 5.07
CA ASN A 366 7.87 3.82 6.34
C ASN A 366 9.07 3.21 7.09
N ALA A 367 10.22 3.90 7.04
CA ALA A 367 11.52 3.44 7.49
C ALA A 367 11.85 3.95 8.89
N ASP A 368 12.45 3.07 9.69
CA ASP A 368 12.95 3.39 11.03
C ASP A 368 14.47 3.15 11.07
N PHE A 369 15.14 3.56 12.16
CA PHE A 369 16.60 3.51 12.29
C PHE A 369 17.08 2.45 13.30
N ASP A 370 16.39 1.31 13.35
CA ASP A 370 16.64 0.18 14.26
C ASP A 370 17.48 -0.95 13.65
N GLY A 371 18.08 -0.72 12.47
CA GLY A 371 18.82 -1.71 11.70
C GLY A 371 18.23 -2.00 10.32
N ASP A 372 17.16 -1.29 9.95
CA ASP A 372 16.59 -1.29 8.60
C ASP A 372 17.66 -1.07 7.53
N GLN A 373 17.46 -1.74 6.39
CA GLN A 373 18.35 -1.68 5.24
C GLN A 373 17.63 -1.14 4.02
N MET A 374 18.32 -0.33 3.23
CA MET A 374 17.84 0.16 1.95
C MET A 374 18.74 -0.29 0.81
N ALA A 375 18.12 -0.60 -0.33
CA ALA A 375 18.81 -0.89 -1.56
C ALA A 375 19.02 0.40 -2.37
N VAL A 376 20.18 0.49 -3.01
CA VAL A 376 20.57 1.57 -3.93
C VAL A 376 20.64 0.99 -5.33
N HIS A 377 20.09 1.69 -6.33
CA HIS A 377 20.19 1.34 -7.73
C HIS A 377 20.65 2.56 -8.55
N ILE A 378 21.51 2.33 -9.55
CA ILE A 378 21.95 3.41 -10.45
C ILE A 378 21.21 3.33 -11.81
N PRO A 379 20.50 4.39 -12.22
CA PRO A 379 20.05 4.55 -13.60
C PRO A 379 21.23 4.84 -14.54
N LEU A 380 21.47 3.94 -15.51
CA LEU A 380 22.62 4.03 -16.42
C LEU A 380 22.29 4.78 -17.72
N SER A 381 21.10 4.55 -18.30
CA SER A 381 20.72 5.16 -19.57
C SER A 381 20.39 6.64 -19.40
N PHE A 382 20.39 7.40 -20.50
CA PHE A 382 20.01 8.81 -20.45
C PHE A 382 18.53 8.98 -20.09
N GLU A 383 17.67 8.14 -20.66
CA GLU A 383 16.22 8.15 -20.47
C GLU A 383 15.86 7.83 -19.02
N SER A 384 16.50 6.81 -18.43
CA SER A 384 16.24 6.42 -17.03
C SER A 384 16.71 7.49 -16.03
N ARG A 385 17.81 8.20 -16.34
CA ARG A 385 18.25 9.35 -15.53
C ARG A 385 17.28 10.52 -15.64
N ALA A 386 16.81 10.84 -16.84
CA ALA A 386 15.82 11.88 -17.07
C ALA A 386 14.49 11.55 -16.37
N GLU A 387 14.05 10.29 -16.42
CA GLU A 387 12.88 9.79 -15.70
C GLU A 387 13.05 9.93 -14.18
N ALA A 388 14.22 9.53 -13.66
CA ALA A 388 14.52 9.65 -12.24
C ALA A 388 14.46 11.11 -11.74
N TRP A 389 15.02 12.07 -12.49
CA TRP A 389 14.95 13.49 -12.15
C TRP A 389 13.55 14.10 -12.30
N LYS A 390 12.80 13.68 -13.31
CA LYS A 390 11.49 14.28 -13.60
C LYS A 390 10.38 13.71 -12.73
N LEU A 391 10.36 12.40 -12.51
CA LEU A 391 9.24 11.70 -11.87
C LEU A 391 9.57 11.20 -10.46
N LEU A 392 10.75 10.59 -10.27
CA LEU A 392 11.07 9.90 -9.01
C LEU A 392 11.79 10.79 -7.99
N TRP A 393 12.19 12.00 -8.39
CA TRP A 393 12.90 12.94 -7.52
C TRP A 393 12.12 13.22 -6.24
N SER A 394 12.80 13.20 -5.10
CA SER A 394 12.13 13.32 -3.80
C SER A 394 11.35 14.63 -3.63
N LEU A 395 11.81 15.72 -4.26
CA LEU A 395 11.13 17.03 -4.20
C LEU A 395 9.74 16.98 -4.85
N ASN A 396 9.60 16.27 -5.97
CA ASN A 396 8.36 16.20 -6.75
C ASN A 396 7.31 15.28 -6.09
N ASN A 397 7.73 14.51 -5.07
CA ASN A 397 6.95 13.45 -4.44
C ASN A 397 6.48 13.85 -3.03
N PHE A 398 6.09 15.12 -2.88
CA PHE A 398 5.60 15.68 -1.62
C PHE A 398 4.21 15.16 -1.20
N ILE A 399 3.34 14.90 -2.17
CA ILE A 399 1.91 14.60 -1.96
C ILE A 399 1.61 13.11 -2.17
N SER A 400 0.70 12.59 -1.35
CA SER A 400 0.15 11.25 -1.50
C SER A 400 -0.70 11.11 -2.76
N PRO A 401 -0.42 10.13 -3.64
CA PRO A 401 -1.29 9.86 -4.79
C PRO A 401 -2.67 9.32 -4.38
N ALA A 402 -2.81 8.78 -3.16
CA ALA A 402 -4.06 8.19 -2.67
C ALA A 402 -5.03 9.23 -2.10
N THR A 403 -4.51 10.25 -1.41
CA THR A 403 -5.32 11.18 -0.61
C THR A 403 -5.19 12.64 -1.02
N GLY A 404 -4.17 13.00 -1.79
CA GLY A 404 -3.86 14.41 -2.09
C GLY A 404 -3.35 15.20 -0.88
N GLN A 405 -2.95 14.51 0.19
CA GLN A 405 -2.39 15.14 1.39
C GLN A 405 -0.85 15.04 1.40
N PRO A 406 -0.16 16.01 2.02
CA PRO A 406 1.30 15.95 2.14
C PRO A 406 1.74 14.77 2.99
N ILE A 407 2.74 14.02 2.50
CA ILE A 407 3.33 12.86 3.20
C ILE A 407 4.61 13.26 3.94
N LEU A 408 5.41 14.14 3.34
CA LEU A 408 6.62 14.70 3.96
C LEU A 408 6.19 15.68 5.05
N LEU A 409 5.92 15.13 6.24
CA LEU A 409 5.48 15.87 7.40
C LEU A 409 6.55 15.79 8.48
N PRO A 410 6.79 16.87 9.24
CA PRO A 410 7.57 16.78 10.46
C PRO A 410 7.02 15.68 11.38
N SER A 411 7.92 14.85 11.90
CA SER A 411 7.59 13.72 12.77
C SER A 411 8.38 13.77 14.07
N GLN A 412 7.82 13.16 15.12
CA GLN A 412 8.48 12.96 16.42
C GLN A 412 9.10 14.27 16.95
N ASP A 413 10.42 14.31 17.13
CA ASP A 413 11.18 15.40 17.74
C ASP A 413 10.94 16.75 17.05
N MET A 414 10.76 16.76 15.72
CA MET A 414 10.49 17.99 14.99
C MET A 414 9.16 18.63 15.40
N VAL A 415 8.14 17.80 15.63
CA VAL A 415 6.82 18.23 16.12
C VAL A 415 6.94 18.64 17.57
N LEU A 416 7.66 17.87 18.38
CA LEU A 416 7.82 18.12 19.80
C LEU A 416 8.50 19.46 20.05
N GLY A 417 9.62 19.75 19.38
CA GLY A 417 10.29 21.05 19.48
C GLY A 417 9.42 22.23 19.03
N SER A 418 8.67 22.06 17.94
CA SER A 418 7.72 23.09 17.48
C SER A 418 6.59 23.32 18.48
N SER A 419 6.05 22.24 19.06
CA SER A 419 4.97 22.31 20.06
C SER A 419 5.43 22.91 21.38
N TYR A 420 6.64 22.55 21.84
CA TYR A 420 7.29 23.12 23.01
C TYR A 420 7.44 24.63 22.82
N LEU A 421 8.09 25.07 21.74
CA LEU A 421 8.29 26.49 21.47
C LEU A 421 6.98 27.30 21.46
N THR A 422 5.90 26.71 20.97
CA THR A 422 4.62 27.42 20.76
C THR A 422 3.62 27.22 21.90
N LEU A 423 4.00 26.52 22.96
CA LEU A 423 3.16 26.28 24.13
C LEU A 423 2.98 27.56 24.97
N LYS A 424 1.74 27.80 25.43
CA LYS A 424 1.39 28.86 26.38
C LYS A 424 1.29 28.27 27.78
N ASN A 425 1.98 28.86 28.76
CA ASN A 425 1.86 28.41 30.15
C ASN A 425 0.65 29.08 30.82
N SER A 426 -0.38 28.30 31.17
CA SER A 426 -1.63 28.80 31.76
C SER A 426 -1.46 29.41 33.16
N LYS A 427 -0.49 28.93 33.95
CA LYS A 427 -0.26 29.42 35.33
C LYS A 427 0.17 30.89 35.38
N THR A 428 0.91 31.34 34.37
CA THR A 428 1.34 32.75 34.28
C THR A 428 0.17 33.71 34.08
N PHE A 429 -1.01 33.26 33.63
CA PHE A 429 -2.15 34.16 33.42
C PHE A 429 -2.74 34.67 34.74
N GLN A 430 -2.87 33.81 35.75
CA GLN A 430 -3.34 34.22 37.08
C GLN A 430 -2.28 35.06 37.80
N GLU A 431 -1.00 34.69 37.68
CA GLU A 431 0.11 35.45 38.28
C GLU A 431 0.32 36.82 37.62
N ILE A 432 0.20 36.95 36.29
CA ILE A 432 0.35 38.24 35.59
C ILE A 432 -0.85 39.16 35.86
N TYR A 433 -2.07 38.63 35.96
CA TYR A 433 -3.24 39.42 36.35
C TYR A 433 -3.13 39.92 37.81
N TYR A 434 -2.53 39.13 38.70
CA TYR A 434 -2.23 39.53 40.08
C TYR A 434 -1.00 40.46 40.19
N GLN A 435 0.05 40.24 39.41
CA GLN A 435 1.29 41.05 39.43
C GLN A 435 1.14 42.41 38.75
N LEU A 436 0.16 42.59 37.86
CA LEU A 436 -0.24 43.93 37.41
C LEU A 436 -0.73 44.81 38.58
N ASN A 437 -1.15 44.19 39.70
CA ASN A 437 -1.53 44.90 40.92
C ASN A 437 -0.43 44.91 42.00
N THR A 438 0.64 44.12 41.88
CA THR A 438 1.70 44.06 42.89
C THR A 438 3.08 44.06 42.26
N GLN A 439 3.76 45.21 42.38
CA GLN A 439 5.15 45.36 41.99
C GLN A 439 6.04 44.47 42.86
N LYS A 440 6.87 43.60 42.23
CA LYS A 440 8.33 43.43 42.53
C LYS A 440 8.98 42.31 41.69
N SER A 441 10.07 42.70 41.01
CA SER A 441 11.32 41.98 40.66
C SER A 441 11.25 40.53 40.12
N PHE A 442 11.73 40.15 38.92
CA PHE A 442 13.08 40.29 38.34
C PHE A 442 13.03 40.26 36.77
N ASP A 443 14.12 40.62 36.09
CA ASP A 443 14.32 40.75 34.62
C ASP A 443 13.44 41.78 33.88
N ARG A 444 13.24 42.93 34.55
CA ARG A 444 12.44 44.05 34.07
C ARG A 444 12.92 44.72 32.77
N ASN A 445 14.21 44.76 32.45
CA ASN A 445 14.70 45.64 31.38
C ASN A 445 14.40 45.16 29.95
N LEU A 446 14.20 43.85 29.73
CA LEU A 446 13.88 43.31 28.40
C LEU A 446 12.37 43.14 28.23
N ILE A 447 11.67 42.67 29.26
CA ILE A 447 10.22 42.42 29.25
C ILE A 447 9.41 43.72 29.35
N LEU A 448 9.81 44.70 30.17
CA LEU A 448 9.14 46.02 30.21
C LEU A 448 9.40 46.82 28.92
N LYS A 449 10.59 46.67 28.30
CA LYS A 449 10.82 47.22 26.96
C LYS A 449 9.85 46.58 25.97
N ILE A 450 9.79 45.25 25.89
CA ILE A 450 8.93 44.54 24.94
C ILE A 450 7.41 44.82 25.14
N GLN A 451 6.94 45.04 26.37
CA GLN A 451 5.52 45.33 26.67
C GLN A 451 4.99 46.64 26.06
N GLN A 452 5.86 47.57 25.69
CA GLN A 452 5.50 48.86 25.07
C GLN A 452 5.92 48.98 23.59
N LEU A 453 6.66 48.00 23.07
CA LEU A 453 7.28 48.08 21.74
C LEU A 453 6.36 47.55 20.63
N SER A 454 6.50 48.18 19.46
CA SER A 454 5.93 47.71 18.21
C SER A 454 6.64 46.43 17.73
N PHE A 455 5.95 45.58 16.96
CA PHE A 455 6.51 44.33 16.41
C PHE A 455 7.84 44.53 15.64
N TYR A 456 8.04 45.71 15.04
CA TYR A 456 9.25 46.07 14.30
C TYR A 456 10.48 46.31 15.21
N GLU A 457 10.27 46.84 16.41
CA GLU A 457 11.35 47.06 17.37
C GLU A 457 11.78 45.75 18.05
N ILE A 458 10.83 44.84 18.28
CA ILE A 458 11.10 43.47 18.72
C ILE A 458 12.05 42.77 17.71
N LYS A 459 11.83 42.95 16.40
CA LYS A 459 12.71 42.44 15.34
C LYS A 459 14.15 42.99 15.45
N GLN A 460 14.33 44.27 15.77
CA GLN A 460 15.66 44.85 15.95
C GLN A 460 16.37 44.35 17.22
N ILE A 461 15.62 44.05 18.29
CA ILE A 461 16.16 43.49 19.52
C ILE A 461 16.66 42.06 19.29
N PHE A 462 15.86 41.19 18.65
CA PHE A 462 16.28 39.83 18.29
C PHE A 462 17.51 39.78 17.36
N ASN A 463 17.73 40.80 16.54
CA ASN A 463 18.93 40.89 15.71
C ASN A 463 20.18 41.32 16.50
N LYS A 464 20.02 42.04 17.61
CA LYS A 464 21.12 42.53 18.46
C LYS A 464 21.49 41.55 19.58
N THR A 465 20.49 40.90 20.19
CA THR A 465 20.71 39.84 21.17
C THR A 465 20.80 38.51 20.42
N GLN A 466 21.95 37.83 20.45
CA GLN A 466 22.03 36.45 19.97
C GLN A 466 20.87 35.65 20.59
N VAL A 467 20.05 35.01 19.74
CA VAL A 467 18.81 34.27 20.10
C VAL A 467 19.05 33.20 21.18
N GLU A 468 20.31 32.91 21.49
CA GLU A 468 20.78 31.94 22.47
C GLU A 468 20.56 32.33 23.93
N THR A 469 20.43 33.62 24.28
CA THR A 469 20.34 34.08 25.68
C THR A 469 18.93 34.08 26.27
N ILE A 470 17.90 33.72 25.51
CA ILE A 470 16.50 33.81 25.94
C ILE A 470 16.08 32.52 26.66
N GLN A 471 15.83 32.60 27.97
CA GLN A 471 15.46 31.45 28.80
C GLN A 471 13.93 31.26 28.97
N HIS A 472 13.12 32.30 28.76
CA HIS A 472 11.68 32.27 29.04
C HIS A 472 10.78 32.24 27.79
N TYR A 473 10.78 31.14 27.03
CA TYR A 473 9.99 31.02 25.78
C TYR A 473 8.46 31.06 25.99
N HIS A 474 7.98 30.54 27.12
CA HIS A 474 6.54 30.36 27.40
C HIS A 474 5.88 31.53 28.13
N GLN A 475 6.65 32.56 28.49
CA GLN A 475 6.12 33.74 29.17
C GLN A 475 5.18 34.50 28.25
N SER A 476 4.02 34.87 28.78
CA SER A 476 3.00 35.60 28.03
C SER A 476 3.18 37.12 28.17
N PHE A 477 2.95 37.84 27.09
CA PHE A 477 3.01 39.31 27.07
C PHE A 477 2.11 39.89 25.99
N TRP A 478 1.78 41.17 26.13
CA TRP A 478 0.93 41.90 25.19
C TRP A 478 1.77 42.52 24.08
N ILE A 479 1.30 42.38 22.84
CA ILE A 479 1.92 42.98 21.65
C ILE A 479 0.88 43.75 20.87
N ILE A 480 1.27 44.91 20.33
CA ILE A 480 0.48 45.64 19.35
C ILE A 480 0.76 45.02 17.96
N TRP A 481 -0.25 44.39 17.39
CA TRP A 481 -0.21 43.76 16.07
C TRP A 481 -1.36 44.28 15.22
N ASN A 482 -1.07 45.13 14.25
CA ASN A 482 -2.10 45.82 13.47
C ASN A 482 -2.50 45.07 12.19
N GLN A 483 -1.95 43.89 11.94
CA GLN A 483 -2.21 43.06 10.75
C GLN A 483 -3.14 41.88 11.08
N HIS A 484 -3.37 41.00 10.10
CA HIS A 484 -4.24 39.85 10.31
C HIS A 484 -3.60 38.81 11.25
N PHE A 485 -4.42 38.16 12.07
CA PHE A 485 -3.94 37.13 12.99
C PHE A 485 -5.03 36.07 13.21
N GLU A 486 -4.60 34.86 13.57
CA GLU A 486 -5.47 33.78 14.00
C GLU A 486 -5.24 33.49 15.49
N THR A 487 -6.26 33.71 16.32
CA THR A 487 -6.29 33.37 17.74
C THR A 487 -7.30 32.28 18.04
N ASP A 488 -7.25 31.71 19.23
CA ASP A 488 -8.25 30.79 19.79
C ASP A 488 -9.62 31.45 20.08
N CYS A 489 -9.85 32.70 19.68
CA CYS A 489 -10.98 33.52 20.12
C CYS A 489 -12.37 33.05 19.67
N LYS A 490 -12.51 32.03 18.80
CA LYS A 490 -13.83 31.49 18.42
C LYS A 490 -14.50 30.70 19.55
N THR A 491 -13.77 30.31 20.59
CA THR A 491 -14.30 29.55 21.76
C THR A 491 -14.27 30.35 23.06
N GLN A 492 -13.89 31.63 23.03
CA GLN A 492 -13.69 32.41 24.25
C GLN A 492 -15.00 33.07 24.70
N LYS A 493 -15.39 32.82 25.96
CA LYS A 493 -16.43 33.59 26.64
C LYS A 493 -15.98 35.05 26.73
N LEU A 494 -16.91 35.95 26.42
CA LEU A 494 -16.72 37.38 26.57
C LEU A 494 -16.56 37.69 28.08
N LEU A 495 -15.47 38.36 28.46
CA LEU A 495 -15.20 38.67 29.86
C LEU A 495 -16.04 39.86 30.33
N GLU A 496 -15.95 40.97 29.59
CA GLU A 496 -16.61 42.23 29.93
C GLU A 496 -16.96 43.02 28.66
N MET A 497 -18.05 43.80 28.71
CA MET A 497 -18.36 44.85 27.72
C MET A 497 -18.16 46.20 28.39
N LYS A 498 -17.14 46.96 27.98
CA LYS A 498 -16.92 48.33 28.48
C LYS A 498 -17.49 49.36 27.51
N LEU A 499 -18.19 50.36 28.04
CA LEU A 499 -18.59 51.54 27.29
C LEU A 499 -17.40 52.49 27.18
N ASN A 500 -16.98 52.79 25.96
CA ASN A 500 -15.98 53.84 25.74
C ASN A 500 -16.59 55.22 26.01
N ARG A 501 -15.72 56.23 26.20
CA ARG A 501 -16.09 57.65 26.40
C ARG A 501 -17.03 58.25 25.33
N PHE A 502 -17.27 57.52 24.23
CA PHE A 502 -18.12 57.89 23.10
C PHE A 502 -19.38 57.01 22.95
N GLY A 503 -19.76 56.21 23.95
CA GLY A 503 -21.00 55.42 23.92
C GLY A 503 -20.94 54.10 23.11
N VAL A 504 -19.77 53.71 22.60
CA VAL A 504 -19.59 52.46 21.85
C VAL A 504 -19.20 51.32 22.80
N PHE A 505 -19.93 50.21 22.74
CA PHE A 505 -19.62 49.00 23.50
C PHE A 505 -18.38 48.27 22.95
N GLN A 506 -17.32 48.21 23.75
CA GLN A 506 -16.10 47.47 23.48
C GLN A 506 -16.15 46.11 24.16
N LYS A 507 -16.18 45.04 23.35
CA LYS A 507 -16.13 43.65 23.81
C LYS A 507 -14.69 43.28 24.17
N ILE A 508 -14.43 42.93 25.42
CA ILE A 508 -13.12 42.52 25.92
C ILE A 508 -13.07 40.99 25.97
N TYR A 509 -12.09 40.44 25.26
CA TYR A 509 -11.75 39.02 25.29
C TYR A 509 -10.46 38.82 26.10
N PRO A 510 -10.25 37.67 26.75
CA PRO A 510 -9.07 37.43 27.59
C PRO A 510 -7.74 37.65 26.87
N ASN A 511 -7.67 37.32 25.58
CA ASN A 511 -6.42 37.35 24.82
C ASN A 511 -6.37 38.45 23.74
N LEU A 512 -7.41 39.30 23.64
CA LEU A 512 -7.55 40.27 22.56
C LEU A 512 -8.20 41.57 23.01
N GLN A 513 -7.54 42.69 22.71
CA GLN A 513 -8.11 44.04 22.87
C GLN A 513 -8.04 44.82 21.55
N LYS A 514 -9.18 45.36 21.10
CA LYS A 514 -9.28 46.17 19.87
C LYS A 514 -9.61 47.61 20.24
N SER A 515 -8.78 48.57 19.85
CA SER A 515 -9.06 50.01 20.02
C SER A 515 -9.58 50.63 18.71
N PHE A 516 -10.55 51.54 18.83
CA PHE A 516 -11.20 52.21 17.70
C PHE A 516 -11.09 53.73 17.85
N SER A 517 -10.90 54.44 16.74
CA SER A 517 -10.93 55.92 16.66
C SER A 517 -12.35 56.48 16.72
N SER A 518 -12.47 57.80 16.89
CA SER A 518 -13.73 58.56 16.87
C SER A 518 -14.59 58.38 15.62
N LYS A 519 -14.05 57.85 14.51
CA LYS A 519 -14.78 57.54 13.27
C LYS A 519 -15.05 56.04 13.06
N ASN A 520 -15.06 55.22 14.12
CA ASN A 520 -15.20 53.75 14.06
C ASN A 520 -14.12 52.99 13.25
N LYS A 521 -13.02 53.64 12.84
CA LYS A 521 -11.86 52.96 12.25
C LYS A 521 -10.98 52.35 13.35
N GLN A 522 -10.62 51.07 13.23
CA GLN A 522 -9.69 50.40 14.15
C GLN A 522 -8.32 51.09 14.14
N GLN A 523 -7.79 51.45 15.32
CA GLN A 523 -6.48 52.10 15.45
C GLN A 523 -5.39 51.07 15.79
N ASN A 524 -5.52 50.35 16.90
CA ASN A 524 -4.53 49.37 17.35
C ASN A 524 -5.20 48.09 17.87
N GLN A 525 -4.61 46.93 17.59
CA GLN A 525 -5.04 45.64 18.15
C GLN A 525 -3.92 45.09 19.05
N LYS A 526 -4.25 44.79 20.30
CA LYS A 526 -3.34 44.15 21.25
C LYS A 526 -3.68 42.66 21.37
N ILE A 527 -2.67 41.81 21.23
CA ILE A 527 -2.78 40.36 21.32
C ILE A 527 -1.86 39.88 22.44
N LEU A 528 -2.37 38.98 23.29
CA LEU A 528 -1.56 38.32 24.30
C LEU A 528 -0.91 37.05 23.71
N THR A 529 0.41 37.07 23.52
CA THR A 529 1.17 36.03 22.82
C THR A 529 2.40 35.60 23.65
N THR A 530 3.20 34.66 23.14
CA THR A 530 4.44 34.20 23.79
C THR A 530 5.66 34.44 22.91
N ILE A 531 6.84 34.52 23.54
CA ILE A 531 8.11 34.78 22.84
C ILE A 531 8.36 33.69 21.80
N GLY A 532 8.12 32.43 22.17
CA GLY A 532 8.30 31.31 21.28
C GLY A 532 7.39 31.31 20.05
N ARG A 533 6.14 31.77 20.14
CA ARG A 533 5.24 31.89 18.97
C ARG A 533 5.71 32.94 17.96
N ILE A 534 6.32 34.01 18.45
CA ILE A 534 6.87 35.07 17.60
C ILE A 534 8.17 34.60 16.94
N LEU A 535 9.04 33.94 17.69
CA LEU A 535 10.23 33.28 17.14
C LEU A 535 9.85 32.29 16.04
N PHE A 536 8.83 31.46 16.30
CA PHE A 536 8.30 30.53 15.32
C PHE A 536 7.79 31.25 14.05
N TYR A 537 7.06 32.35 14.21
CA TYR A 537 6.60 33.16 13.09
C TYR A 537 7.75 33.78 12.27
N PHE A 538 8.78 34.34 12.93
CA PHE A 538 9.95 34.89 12.26
C PHE A 538 10.71 33.82 11.45
N TRP A 539 10.82 32.61 11.99
CA TRP A 539 11.48 31.49 11.32
C TRP A 539 10.70 30.95 10.12
N LEU A 540 9.37 30.99 10.15
CA LEU A 540 8.53 30.56 9.03
C LEU A 540 8.71 31.43 7.78
N ASN A 541 9.12 32.70 7.93
CA ASN A 541 9.08 33.68 6.85
C ASN A 541 10.44 34.41 6.66
N PRO A 542 11.50 33.73 6.18
CA PRO A 542 12.80 34.37 5.96
C PRO A 542 12.84 35.31 4.75
N ALA A 543 11.80 35.39 3.91
CA ALA A 543 11.75 36.28 2.75
C ALA A 543 11.21 37.69 3.07
N SER A 544 10.39 37.84 4.13
CA SER A 544 10.02 39.15 4.70
C SER A 544 11.17 39.80 5.48
N PHE A 545 12.37 39.20 5.47
CA PHE A 545 13.62 39.85 5.88
C PHE A 545 14.16 40.86 4.86
N LYS A 546 13.74 40.86 3.57
CA LYS A 546 14.46 41.65 2.54
C LYS A 546 13.74 42.75 1.79
N LYS A 547 12.42 42.92 1.82
CA LYS A 547 11.79 44.13 1.25
C LYS A 547 10.48 44.43 1.94
N LEU A 548 10.33 45.67 2.40
CA LEU A 548 9.11 46.47 2.34
C LEU A 548 9.53 47.91 2.70
N ASN A 549 9.82 48.69 1.66
CA ASN A 549 9.87 50.14 1.77
C ASN A 549 8.46 50.64 2.10
N ALA A 550 8.40 51.62 2.98
CA ALA A 550 7.18 52.27 3.42
C ALA A 550 6.55 53.09 2.29
N ALA A 551 5.49 52.57 1.68
CA ALA A 551 4.39 53.32 1.07
C ALA A 551 3.32 52.30 0.65
N GLU A 552 2.04 52.71 0.66
CA GLU A 552 0.85 51.93 0.29
C GLU A 552 0.16 51.15 1.43
N TYR A 553 -0.18 51.89 2.49
CA TYR A 553 -1.35 51.61 3.32
C TYR A 553 -2.48 52.53 2.86
N TYR A 554 -3.47 52.02 2.12
CA TYR A 554 -4.89 52.42 2.19
C TYR A 554 -5.63 51.82 0.99
N PHE A 555 -6.46 50.79 1.25
CA PHE A 555 -7.66 50.32 0.53
C PHE A 555 -7.70 48.79 0.38
N MET A 556 -8.45 48.11 1.25
CA MET A 556 -9.31 46.97 0.85
C MET A 556 -10.13 46.47 2.04
N LEU A 557 -11.37 46.97 2.16
CA LEU A 557 -12.40 46.41 3.04
C LEU A 557 -13.55 45.76 2.27
N LEU A 558 -13.55 45.73 0.93
CA LEU A 558 -14.63 45.14 0.16
C LEU A 558 -14.10 44.56 -1.16
N GLU A 559 -14.55 43.34 -1.45
CA GLU A 559 -14.54 42.62 -2.73
C GLU A 559 -13.25 42.00 -3.31
N LYS A 560 -13.47 40.77 -3.79
CA LYS A 560 -12.93 40.05 -4.96
C LYS A 560 -11.61 40.55 -5.60
N GLN A 561 -10.76 39.55 -5.85
CA GLN A 561 -9.71 39.49 -6.88
C GLN A 561 -8.54 40.46 -6.71
N SER A 562 -7.41 39.94 -6.25
CA SER A 562 -6.21 39.86 -7.10
C SER A 562 -5.04 39.22 -6.34
N ARG A 563 -4.21 38.54 -7.13
CA ARG A 563 -2.99 37.83 -6.75
C ARG A 563 -1.96 38.83 -6.22
N LYS A 564 -1.27 38.47 -5.14
CA LYS A 564 -0.18 39.19 -4.41
C LYS A 564 -0.65 40.05 -3.22
N ALA A 565 -1.17 39.40 -2.18
CA ALA A 565 -1.02 39.90 -0.81
C ALA A 565 0.08 39.09 -0.15
N HIS A 566 1.23 39.71 0.11
CA HIS A 566 2.30 39.07 0.88
C HIS A 566 1.83 38.83 2.34
N MET A 567 2.38 37.76 2.91
CA MET A 567 1.98 37.04 4.11
C MET A 567 2.16 37.78 5.44
N ASP A 568 1.14 38.51 5.86
CA ASP A 568 1.08 39.18 7.17
C ASP A 568 -0.02 38.56 8.07
N TYR A 569 0.01 37.24 8.23
CA TYR A 569 -0.90 36.47 9.09
C TYR A 569 -0.17 35.87 10.30
N PHE A 570 -0.38 36.42 11.50
CA PHE A 570 0.23 35.90 12.74
C PHE A 570 -0.58 34.73 13.32
N PHE A 571 0.08 33.59 13.56
CA PHE A 571 -0.57 32.39 14.10
C PHE A 571 -0.36 32.25 15.61
N ASP A 572 -1.32 32.69 16.41
CA ASP A 572 -1.25 32.61 17.87
C ASP A 572 -1.85 31.30 18.42
N ARG A 573 -1.28 30.16 18.04
CA ARG A 573 -1.71 28.82 18.51
C ARG A 573 -0.54 27.88 18.80
N CYS A 574 -0.83 26.79 19.52
CA CYS A 574 0.11 25.69 19.68
C CYS A 574 0.19 24.87 18.38
N PHE A 575 1.40 24.55 17.94
CA PHE A 575 1.66 23.84 16.69
C PHE A 575 1.87 22.33 16.94
N GLU A 576 0.75 21.61 17.05
CA GLU A 576 0.72 20.15 17.05
C GLU A 576 0.91 19.57 15.64
N LYS A 577 1.14 18.25 15.54
CA LYS A 577 1.30 17.54 14.25
C LYS A 577 0.16 17.82 13.26
N LYS A 578 -1.09 17.78 13.72
CA LYS A 578 -2.28 18.04 12.88
C LYS A 578 -2.28 19.47 12.36
N ARG A 579 -1.84 20.42 13.18
CA ARG A 579 -1.84 21.84 12.83
C ARG A 579 -0.68 22.19 11.89
N LEU A 580 0.51 21.61 12.12
CA LEU A 580 1.63 21.71 11.18
C LEU A 580 1.23 21.19 9.80
N LYS A 581 0.50 20.07 9.73
CA LYS A 581 -0.06 19.57 8.46
C LYS A 581 -1.01 20.57 7.80
N GLN A 582 -1.91 21.21 8.55
CA GLN A 582 -2.81 22.24 8.02
C GLN A 582 -2.04 23.47 7.51
N LEU A 583 -1.01 23.91 8.24
CA LEU A 583 -0.14 25.02 7.83
C LEU A 583 0.54 24.68 6.51
N LEU A 584 1.08 23.47 6.37
CA LEU A 584 1.76 23.04 5.15
C LEU A 584 0.83 22.99 3.93
N ILE A 585 -0.38 22.46 4.11
CA ILE A 585 -1.40 22.44 3.04
C ILE A 585 -1.76 23.87 2.63
N TRP A 586 -2.00 24.74 3.61
CA TRP A 586 -2.32 26.14 3.34
C TRP A 586 -1.19 26.87 2.62
N PHE A 587 0.06 26.68 3.06
CA PHE A 587 1.24 27.26 2.44
C PHE A 587 1.45 26.72 1.02
N TYR A 588 1.16 25.44 0.79
CA TYR A 588 1.24 24.81 -0.53
C TYR A 588 0.29 25.43 -1.56
N HIS A 589 -0.96 25.70 -1.16
CA HIS A 589 -1.91 26.35 -2.07
C HIS A 589 -1.59 27.81 -2.37
N ILE A 590 -0.86 28.52 -1.50
CA ILE A 590 -0.55 29.96 -1.67
C ILE A 590 0.78 30.17 -2.39
N GLU A 591 1.85 29.58 -1.86
CA GLU A 591 3.23 29.85 -2.27
C GLU A 591 3.79 28.78 -3.23
N GLY A 592 3.09 27.65 -3.37
CA GLY A 592 3.49 26.54 -4.22
C GLY A 592 4.61 25.67 -3.65
N GLU A 593 4.93 24.60 -4.38
CA GLU A 593 5.79 23.49 -3.94
C GLU A 593 7.23 23.90 -3.56
N LYS A 594 7.88 24.78 -4.33
CA LYS A 594 9.28 25.13 -4.09
C LYS A 594 9.48 25.85 -2.76
N ASN A 595 8.57 26.75 -2.42
CA ASN A 595 8.65 27.50 -1.18
C ASN A 595 8.26 26.60 0.00
N THR A 596 7.29 25.70 -0.17
CA THR A 596 6.88 24.78 0.91
C THR A 596 7.99 23.84 1.33
N LEU A 597 8.79 23.34 0.38
CA LEU A 597 9.93 22.48 0.66
C LEU A 597 11.01 23.22 1.45
N LYS A 598 11.26 24.50 1.16
CA LYS A 598 12.15 25.34 1.97
C LYS A 598 11.62 25.54 3.38
N LEU A 599 10.32 25.80 3.51
CA LEU A 599 9.67 25.94 4.82
C LEU A 599 9.77 24.64 5.62
N LEU A 600 9.65 23.48 4.99
CA LEU A 600 9.83 22.17 5.64
C LEU A 600 11.24 21.95 6.15
N GLU A 601 12.25 22.32 5.37
CA GLU A 601 13.65 22.27 5.81
C GLU A 601 13.89 23.18 7.02
N ASN A 602 13.33 24.39 6.99
CA ASN A 602 13.41 25.31 8.14
C ASN A 602 12.70 24.74 9.37
N LEU A 603 11.50 24.15 9.20
CA LEU A 603 10.77 23.49 10.29
C LEU A 603 11.53 22.29 10.86
N LYS A 604 12.24 21.52 10.03
CA LYS A 604 13.12 20.44 10.47
C LYS A 604 14.22 20.98 11.37
N GLN A 605 14.95 21.99 10.90
CA GLN A 605 16.06 22.59 11.66
C GLN A 605 15.57 23.20 12.99
N LEU A 606 14.50 23.98 12.93
CA LEU A 606 13.85 24.57 14.10
C LEU A 606 13.42 23.49 15.09
N GLY A 607 12.73 22.46 14.60
CA GLY A 607 12.22 21.37 15.41
C GLY A 607 13.33 20.65 16.18
N PHE A 608 14.42 20.26 15.51
CA PHE A 608 15.55 19.62 16.19
C PHE A 608 16.27 20.55 17.17
N PHE A 609 16.44 21.83 16.81
CA PHE A 609 17.11 22.80 17.67
C PHE A 609 16.32 23.06 18.96
N TYR A 610 15.01 23.28 18.87
CA TYR A 610 14.20 23.52 20.07
C TYR A 610 13.87 22.23 20.82
N SER A 611 13.85 21.08 20.17
CA SER A 611 13.78 19.78 20.85
C SER A 611 15.00 19.55 21.74
N THR A 612 16.22 19.81 21.24
CA THR A 612 17.44 19.70 22.04
C THR A 612 17.48 20.73 23.18
N LYS A 613 17.15 22.00 22.90
CA LYS A 613 17.07 23.04 23.94
C LYS A 613 16.01 22.78 25.01
N SER A 614 14.91 22.11 24.66
CA SER A 614 13.85 21.81 25.63
C SER A 614 14.32 20.92 26.77
N GLY A 615 15.41 20.16 26.60
CA GLY A 615 15.94 19.24 27.62
C GLY A 615 14.92 18.20 28.09
N LEU A 616 13.90 17.91 27.29
CA LEU A 616 12.82 17.01 27.68
C LEU A 616 13.35 15.59 27.85
N SER A 617 13.27 15.10 29.08
CA SER A 617 13.55 13.71 29.47
C SER A 617 12.26 13.08 29.99
N ILE A 618 12.24 11.76 30.16
CA ILE A 618 11.13 11.06 30.84
C ILE A 618 11.71 10.38 32.07
N GLY A 619 11.26 10.81 33.24
CA GLY A 619 11.53 10.17 34.52
C GLY A 619 10.34 9.40 35.07
N LEU A 620 10.57 8.65 36.15
CA LEU A 620 9.48 8.02 36.91
C LEU A 620 8.55 9.08 37.52
N GLU A 621 9.05 10.23 37.94
CA GLU A 621 8.25 11.30 38.55
C GLU A 621 7.24 11.93 37.58
N ASP A 622 7.54 11.93 36.28
CA ASP A 622 6.65 12.47 35.24
C ASP A 622 5.37 11.66 35.07
N LEU A 623 5.38 10.38 35.47
CA LEU A 623 4.24 9.45 35.42
C LEU A 623 3.25 9.71 36.58
N GLN A 624 2.80 10.95 36.78
CA GLN A 624 2.05 11.36 37.98
C GLN A 624 0.73 10.61 38.18
N LEU A 625 0.61 9.87 39.28
CA LEU A 625 -0.60 9.10 39.60
C LEU A 625 -1.80 10.01 39.92
N ASN A 626 -2.99 9.56 39.51
CA ASN A 626 -4.24 10.21 39.87
C ASN A 626 -4.65 9.83 41.31
N LEU A 627 -4.70 10.80 42.22
CA LEU A 627 -5.15 10.61 43.61
C LEU A 627 -6.59 10.08 43.71
N LYS A 628 -7.43 10.29 42.70
CA LYS A 628 -8.83 9.84 42.65
C LYS A 628 -9.03 8.44 42.04
N LYS A 629 -7.94 7.75 41.68
CA LYS A 629 -7.99 6.41 41.04
C LYS A 629 -8.69 5.39 41.94
N SER A 630 -8.30 5.31 43.21
CA SER A 630 -8.89 4.38 44.19
C SER A 630 -10.39 4.60 44.37
N GLN A 631 -10.84 5.85 44.42
CA GLN A 631 -12.27 6.19 44.54
C GLN A 631 -13.09 5.66 43.37
N LEU A 632 -12.59 5.82 42.14
CA LEU A 632 -13.30 5.30 40.95
C LEU A 632 -13.37 3.77 40.95
N TYR A 633 -12.35 3.09 41.46
CA TYR A 633 -12.35 1.64 41.57
C TYR A 633 -13.36 1.13 42.58
N ASN A 634 -13.38 1.71 43.78
CA ASN A 634 -14.31 1.29 44.82
C ASN A 634 -15.77 1.48 44.36
N LEU A 635 -16.06 2.58 43.65
CA LEU A 635 -17.38 2.81 43.05
C LEU A 635 -17.75 1.72 42.04
N SER A 636 -16.82 1.34 41.16
CA SER A 636 -17.09 0.28 40.18
C SER A 636 -17.18 -1.11 40.77
N GLU A 637 -16.39 -1.43 41.80
CA GLU A 637 -16.52 -2.70 42.51
C GLU A 637 -17.86 -2.81 43.22
N PHE A 638 -18.34 -1.73 43.83
CA PHE A 638 -19.67 -1.69 44.41
C PHE A 638 -20.77 -1.94 43.38
N GLU A 639 -20.68 -1.30 42.20
CA GLU A 639 -21.62 -1.54 41.08
C GLU A 639 -21.59 -3.01 40.63
N ILE A 640 -20.40 -3.61 40.52
CA ILE A 640 -20.23 -5.01 40.12
C ILE A 640 -20.80 -5.97 41.18
N GLN A 641 -20.57 -5.71 42.48
CA GLN A 641 -21.13 -6.52 43.56
C GLN A 641 -22.66 -6.54 43.53
N GLN A 642 -23.31 -5.41 43.24
CA GLN A 642 -24.77 -5.38 43.09
C GLN A 642 -25.23 -6.25 41.92
N ILE A 643 -24.54 -6.18 40.77
CA ILE A 643 -24.84 -7.00 39.60
C ILE A 643 -24.60 -8.49 39.88
N GLU A 644 -23.55 -8.82 40.63
CA GLU A 644 -23.25 -10.19 41.05
C GLU A 644 -24.35 -10.75 41.96
N LEU A 645 -24.90 -9.94 42.88
CA LEU A 645 -26.08 -10.32 43.68
C LEU A 645 -27.32 -10.56 42.81
N HIS A 646 -27.55 -9.73 41.79
CA HIS A 646 -28.66 -9.96 40.84
C HIS A 646 -28.46 -11.24 40.02
N TYR A 647 -27.22 -11.55 39.65
CA TYR A 647 -26.87 -12.80 38.97
C TYR A 647 -27.05 -14.02 39.87
N GLN A 648 -26.61 -13.96 41.14
CA GLN A 648 -26.83 -15.03 42.13
C GLN A 648 -28.31 -15.28 42.40
N LYS A 649 -29.14 -14.22 42.40
CA LYS A 649 -30.61 -14.32 42.48
C LYS A 649 -31.27 -14.85 41.19
N SER A 650 -30.49 -15.20 40.17
CA SER A 650 -30.96 -15.66 38.85
C SER A 650 -31.82 -14.65 38.08
N ASN A 651 -31.69 -13.35 38.38
CA ASN A 651 -32.39 -12.28 37.66
C ASN A 651 -31.68 -11.86 36.38
N LEU A 652 -30.40 -12.23 36.23
CA LEU A 652 -29.57 -11.91 35.07
C LEU A 652 -29.04 -13.21 34.46
N THR A 653 -28.99 -13.25 33.13
CA THR A 653 -28.27 -14.31 32.44
C THR A 653 -26.76 -14.11 32.53
N LYS A 654 -25.97 -15.17 32.31
CA LYS A 654 -24.50 -15.09 32.33
C LYS A 654 -23.94 -14.13 31.26
N LEU A 655 -24.62 -14.04 30.12
CA LEU A 655 -24.24 -13.12 29.03
C LEU A 655 -24.52 -11.67 29.40
N GLU A 656 -25.69 -11.37 29.97
CA GLU A 656 -26.04 -10.02 30.43
C GLU A 656 -25.13 -9.57 31.58
N TYR A 657 -24.85 -10.46 32.53
CA TYR A 657 -23.87 -10.23 33.61
C TYR A 657 -22.52 -9.82 33.02
N PHE A 658 -22.00 -10.59 32.06
CA PHE A 658 -20.72 -10.32 31.42
C PHE A 658 -20.74 -8.99 30.64
N HIS A 659 -21.82 -8.70 29.91
CA HIS A 659 -21.95 -7.44 29.17
C HIS A 659 -21.94 -6.23 30.11
N GLN A 660 -22.72 -6.28 31.20
CA GLN A 660 -22.76 -5.20 32.19
C GLN A 660 -21.41 -5.00 32.89
N LEU A 661 -20.70 -6.09 33.21
CA LEU A 661 -19.36 -6.03 33.77
C LEU A 661 -18.38 -5.31 32.81
N VAL A 662 -18.39 -5.69 31.53
CA VAL A 662 -17.55 -5.05 30.50
C VAL A 662 -17.89 -3.57 30.35
N GLU A 663 -19.17 -3.21 30.39
CA GLU A 663 -19.63 -1.83 30.27
C GLU A 663 -19.17 -0.96 31.45
N ILE A 664 -19.23 -1.47 32.68
CA ILE A 664 -18.75 -0.76 33.88
C ILE A 664 -17.24 -0.49 33.76
N TRP A 665 -16.45 -1.52 33.43
CA TRP A 665 -15.00 -1.35 33.26
C TRP A 665 -14.63 -0.46 32.06
N ALA A 666 -15.47 -0.40 31.03
CA ALA A 666 -15.31 0.55 29.93
C ALA A 666 -15.60 1.99 30.40
N LYS A 667 -16.69 2.21 31.15
CA LYS A 667 -17.05 3.53 31.72
C LYS A 667 -15.98 4.04 32.69
N THR A 668 -15.45 3.19 33.57
CA THR A 668 -14.37 3.58 34.49
C THR A 668 -13.09 3.95 33.74
N ASN A 669 -12.75 3.17 32.71
CA ASN A 669 -11.63 3.48 31.80
C ASN A 669 -11.74 4.86 31.16
N GLU A 670 -12.93 5.25 30.72
CA GLU A 670 -13.17 6.57 30.13
C GLU A 670 -13.12 7.69 31.16
N LYS A 671 -13.76 7.51 32.33
CA LYS A 671 -13.70 8.49 33.44
C LYS A 671 -12.25 8.75 33.87
N LEU A 672 -11.44 7.69 34.01
CA LEU A 672 -10.01 7.80 34.32
C LEU A 672 -9.26 8.60 33.25
N LYS A 673 -9.52 8.33 31.96
CA LYS A 673 -8.87 9.06 30.85
C LYS A 673 -9.13 10.57 30.95
N TYR A 674 -10.36 11.01 31.18
CA TYR A 674 -10.68 12.44 31.33
C TYR A 674 -9.98 13.06 32.55
N GLN A 675 -9.94 12.34 33.67
CA GLN A 675 -9.24 12.82 34.87
C GLN A 675 -7.73 12.97 34.66
N ILE A 676 -7.10 12.03 33.95
CA ILE A 676 -5.66 12.12 33.61
C ILE A 676 -5.39 13.39 32.79
N ILE A 677 -6.21 13.66 31.76
CA ILE A 677 -6.06 14.85 30.91
C ILE A 677 -6.22 16.13 31.74
N ASN A 678 -7.26 16.20 32.57
CA ASN A 678 -7.52 17.37 33.42
C ASN A 678 -6.38 17.60 34.43
N ASN A 679 -5.84 16.54 35.02
CA ASN A 679 -4.73 16.64 35.96
C ASN A 679 -3.47 17.20 35.30
N PHE A 680 -3.12 16.73 34.09
CA PHE A 680 -1.98 17.30 33.36
C PHE A 680 -2.22 18.76 32.96
N GLN A 681 -3.42 19.10 32.49
CA GLN A 681 -3.76 20.47 32.10
C GLN A 681 -3.71 21.47 33.26
N LEU A 682 -4.12 21.05 34.46
CA LEU A 682 -4.16 21.90 35.66
C LEU A 682 -2.81 21.96 36.39
N LYS A 683 -2.14 20.82 36.58
CA LYS A 683 -0.92 20.75 37.41
C LYS A 683 0.36 21.08 36.64
N ASN A 684 0.56 20.53 35.44
CA ASN A 684 1.81 20.73 34.71
C ASN A 684 1.67 20.46 33.20
N GLN A 685 1.42 21.52 32.43
CA GLN A 685 1.36 21.46 30.96
C GLN A 685 2.72 21.20 30.30
N LEU A 686 3.81 21.44 31.03
CA LEU A 686 5.18 21.19 30.58
C LEU A 686 5.66 19.76 30.88
N ASN A 687 4.79 18.90 31.42
CA ASN A 687 5.15 17.51 31.65
C ASN A 687 5.55 16.84 30.31
N PRO A 688 6.75 16.22 30.22
CA PRO A 688 7.25 15.59 29.00
C PRO A 688 6.31 14.55 28.40
N LEU A 689 5.70 13.70 29.24
CA LEU A 689 4.75 12.67 28.81
C LEU A 689 3.50 13.29 28.17
N PHE A 690 2.99 14.36 28.78
CA PHE A 690 1.85 15.10 28.27
C PHE A 690 2.18 15.78 26.94
N LEU A 691 3.34 16.45 26.85
CA LEU A 691 3.81 17.09 25.63
C LEU A 691 3.96 16.11 24.47
N MET A 692 4.57 14.94 24.69
CA MET A 692 4.75 13.92 23.65
C MET A 692 3.42 13.41 23.10
N ALA A 693 2.48 13.08 23.99
CA ALA A 693 1.20 12.52 23.60
C ALA A 693 0.24 13.56 23.00
N PHE A 694 0.18 14.77 23.56
CA PHE A 694 -0.73 15.83 23.11
C PHE A 694 -0.26 16.52 21.82
N SER A 695 1.05 16.74 21.67
CA SER A 695 1.63 17.26 20.42
C SER A 695 1.41 16.32 19.23
N GLY A 696 1.16 15.04 19.50
CA GLY A 696 1.10 13.98 18.50
C GLY A 696 2.48 13.62 17.93
N ALA A 697 3.56 14.00 18.62
CA ALA A 697 4.92 13.63 18.26
C ALA A 697 5.14 12.12 18.42
N ARG A 698 4.84 11.60 19.61
CA ARG A 698 4.93 10.17 19.92
C ARG A 698 3.96 9.81 21.03
N GLY A 699 3.29 8.68 20.84
CA GLY A 699 2.38 8.12 21.81
C GLY A 699 0.93 8.55 21.64
N ASN A 700 0.03 7.76 22.21
CA ASN A 700 -1.41 8.06 22.24
C ASN A 700 -1.87 8.19 23.70
N ILE A 701 -2.99 8.89 23.91
CA ILE A 701 -3.62 9.05 25.23
C ILE A 701 -3.95 7.68 25.86
N SER A 702 -4.28 6.69 25.03
CA SER A 702 -4.48 5.30 25.49
C SER A 702 -3.21 4.68 26.09
N GLN A 703 -2.03 4.99 25.55
CA GLN A 703 -0.74 4.51 26.07
C GLN A 703 -0.37 5.25 27.36
N VAL A 704 -0.58 6.57 27.42
CA VAL A 704 -0.43 7.34 28.66
C VAL A 704 -1.33 6.78 29.77
N ARG A 705 -2.57 6.40 29.43
CA ARG A 705 -3.48 5.72 30.36
C ARG A 705 -2.91 4.41 30.89
N GLN A 706 -2.25 3.60 30.06
CA GLN A 706 -1.65 2.33 30.51
C GLN A 706 -0.46 2.56 31.45
N LEU A 707 0.29 3.66 31.28
CA LEU A 707 1.43 4.00 32.13
C LEU A 707 1.01 4.49 33.52
N VAL A 708 -0.02 5.35 33.57
CA VAL A 708 -0.38 6.12 34.79
C VAL A 708 -1.75 5.76 35.36
N GLY A 709 -2.67 5.34 34.52
CA GLY A 709 -4.05 5.02 34.90
C GLY A 709 -4.23 3.55 35.21
N MET A 710 -4.78 2.83 34.24
CA MET A 710 -5.03 1.39 34.31
C MET A 710 -4.90 0.78 32.92
N ARG A 711 -4.56 -0.50 32.86
CA ARG A 711 -4.44 -1.19 31.58
C ARG A 711 -5.82 -1.62 31.05
N GLY A 712 -6.71 -2.07 31.93
CA GLY A 712 -8.09 -2.40 31.64
C GLY A 712 -8.30 -3.84 31.18
N LEU A 713 -9.38 -4.07 30.42
CA LEU A 713 -9.78 -5.38 29.92
C LEU A 713 -8.84 -5.88 28.80
N MET A 714 -8.57 -7.18 28.81
CA MET A 714 -7.74 -7.88 27.82
C MET A 714 -8.55 -8.92 27.04
N SER A 715 -8.04 -9.29 25.88
CA SER A 715 -8.57 -10.39 25.07
C SER A 715 -7.74 -11.66 25.19
N ASP A 716 -8.42 -12.80 25.22
CA ASP A 716 -7.83 -14.13 25.10
C ASP A 716 -7.23 -14.41 23.72
N PRO A 717 -6.46 -15.50 23.56
CA PRO A 717 -5.97 -15.94 22.26
C PRO A 717 -7.10 -16.16 21.24
N THR A 718 -8.30 -16.55 21.70
CA THR A 718 -9.51 -16.69 20.87
C THR A 718 -10.11 -15.33 20.47
N GLY A 719 -9.84 -14.26 21.23
CA GLY A 719 -10.36 -12.91 21.01
C GLY A 719 -11.59 -12.58 21.87
N GLN A 720 -12.01 -13.49 22.74
CA GLN A 720 -13.00 -13.19 23.77
C GLN A 720 -12.38 -12.27 24.83
N ILE A 721 -13.18 -11.37 25.38
CA ILE A 721 -12.74 -10.48 26.45
C ILE A 721 -12.72 -11.28 27.75
N LEU A 722 -11.69 -11.09 28.57
CA LEU A 722 -11.64 -11.65 29.92
C LEU A 722 -12.44 -10.79 30.89
N ASP A 723 -13.17 -11.45 31.78
CA ASP A 723 -13.90 -10.82 32.89
C ASP A 723 -12.98 -10.21 33.96
N PHE A 724 -11.69 -10.60 33.97
CA PHE A 724 -10.69 -10.08 34.88
C PHE A 724 -9.92 -8.86 34.31
N PRO A 725 -10.20 -7.62 34.75
CA PRO A 725 -9.47 -6.43 34.30
C PRO A 725 -8.12 -6.28 34.99
N ILE A 726 -7.14 -5.73 34.28
CA ILE A 726 -5.85 -5.34 34.86
C ILE A 726 -5.98 -3.94 35.47
N ARG A 727 -5.93 -3.89 36.81
CA ARG A 727 -6.18 -2.67 37.62
C ARG A 727 -4.91 -1.85 37.81
N SER A 728 -3.78 -2.54 37.84
CA SER A 728 -2.46 -1.95 37.94
C SER A 728 -2.07 -1.20 36.66
N ASN A 729 -1.09 -0.32 36.78
CA ASN A 729 -0.45 0.37 35.67
C ASN A 729 1.04 0.00 35.61
N PHE A 730 1.73 0.40 34.54
CA PHE A 730 3.15 0.07 34.40
C PHE A 730 4.06 0.78 35.42
N ARG A 731 3.60 1.88 36.03
CA ARG A 731 4.34 2.55 37.12
C ARG A 731 4.27 1.77 38.44
N GLU A 732 3.10 1.26 38.79
CA GLU A 732 2.83 0.46 40.00
C GLU A 732 3.44 -0.95 39.86
N GLY A 733 3.53 -1.45 38.63
CA GLY A 733 3.94 -2.82 38.33
C GLY A 733 2.74 -3.75 38.21
N LEU A 734 2.87 -4.79 37.40
CA LEU A 734 1.83 -5.79 37.18
C LEU A 734 2.07 -6.99 38.09
N THR A 735 1.00 -7.54 38.66
CA THR A 735 1.07 -8.85 39.34
C THR A 735 1.34 -9.97 38.33
N LEU A 736 1.80 -11.13 38.81
CA LEU A 736 2.11 -12.27 37.93
C LEU A 736 0.90 -12.71 37.09
N THR A 737 -0.29 -12.74 37.69
CA THR A 737 -1.54 -13.08 37.00
C THR A 737 -1.89 -12.05 35.93
N GLU A 738 -1.88 -10.76 36.27
CA GLU A 738 -2.12 -9.67 35.32
C GLU A 738 -1.09 -9.65 34.17
N TYR A 739 0.18 -9.96 34.47
CA TYR A 739 1.23 -10.04 33.47
C TYR A 739 0.99 -11.20 32.48
N ILE A 740 0.66 -12.39 32.98
CA ILE A 740 0.33 -13.56 32.15
C ILE A 740 -0.88 -13.28 31.26
N ILE A 741 -1.95 -12.69 31.80
CA ILE A 741 -3.14 -12.29 31.04
C ILE A 741 -2.77 -11.31 29.92
N SER A 742 -1.92 -10.34 30.22
CA SER A 742 -1.37 -9.40 29.24
C SER A 742 -0.58 -10.10 28.12
N CYS A 743 0.15 -11.17 28.45
CA CYS A 743 0.96 -11.90 27.48
C CYS A 743 0.12 -12.58 26.39
N TYR A 744 -1.11 -13.02 26.70
CA TYR A 744 -2.00 -13.61 25.68
C TYR A 744 -2.36 -12.60 24.58
N GLY A 745 -2.82 -11.42 24.96
CA GLY A 745 -3.14 -10.33 24.02
C GLY A 745 -1.92 -9.85 23.23
N ALA A 746 -0.76 -9.71 23.91
CA ALA A 746 0.48 -9.28 23.27
C ALA A 746 1.00 -10.30 22.25
N ARG A 747 1.06 -11.59 22.63
CA ARG A 747 1.51 -12.67 21.74
C ARG A 747 0.59 -12.82 20.53
N LYS A 748 -0.73 -12.76 20.74
CA LYS A 748 -1.69 -12.77 19.63
C LYS A 748 -1.44 -11.61 18.67
N GLY A 749 -1.25 -10.39 19.19
CA GLY A 749 -0.92 -9.22 18.36
C GLY A 749 0.35 -9.41 17.52
N ILE A 750 1.43 -9.95 18.09
CA ILE A 750 2.67 -10.22 17.35
C ILE A 750 2.47 -11.31 16.28
N VAL A 751 1.73 -12.37 16.59
CA VAL A 751 1.45 -13.45 15.61
C VAL A 751 0.54 -12.96 14.49
N ASP A 752 -0.53 -12.23 14.81
CA ASP A 752 -1.46 -11.68 13.82
C ASP A 752 -0.76 -10.67 12.90
N THR A 753 0.08 -9.79 13.45
CA THR A 753 0.86 -8.84 12.65
C THR A 753 1.78 -9.59 11.68
N ALA A 754 2.48 -10.63 12.11
CA ALA A 754 3.33 -11.45 11.25
C ALA A 754 2.53 -12.19 10.14
N LEU A 755 1.42 -12.85 10.48
CA LEU A 755 0.65 -13.66 9.53
C LEU A 755 -0.16 -12.82 8.53
N ARG A 756 -0.78 -11.73 8.99
CA ARG A 756 -1.70 -10.92 8.15
C ARG A 756 -0.98 -9.96 7.19
N THR A 757 0.32 -9.70 7.39
CA THR A 757 1.14 -9.03 6.37
C THR A 757 1.11 -9.77 5.03
N ALA A 758 1.11 -11.11 5.08
CA ALA A 758 1.12 -11.95 3.88
C ALA A 758 -0.22 -11.90 3.13
N THR A 759 -1.34 -11.83 3.85
CA THR A 759 -2.69 -11.79 3.24
C THR A 759 -2.96 -10.43 2.58
N SER A 760 -2.59 -9.34 3.25
CA SER A 760 -2.72 -7.99 2.72
C SER A 760 -1.82 -7.80 1.49
N GLY A 761 -0.55 -8.24 1.54
CA GLY A 761 0.34 -8.24 0.36
C GLY A 761 -0.14 -9.15 -0.78
N TYR A 762 -0.85 -10.23 -0.47
CA TYR A 762 -1.47 -11.07 -1.49
C TYR A 762 -2.67 -10.37 -2.16
N LEU A 763 -3.48 -9.65 -1.38
CA LEU A 763 -4.58 -8.84 -1.90
C LEU A 763 -4.07 -7.73 -2.82
N THR A 764 -3.04 -6.98 -2.40
CA THR A 764 -2.45 -5.91 -3.22
C THR A 764 -2.00 -6.46 -4.58
N ARG A 765 -1.32 -7.61 -4.58
CA ARG A 765 -0.92 -8.31 -5.80
C ARG A 765 -2.12 -8.65 -6.68
N ARG A 766 -3.18 -9.25 -6.12
CA ARG A 766 -4.38 -9.59 -6.90
C ARG A 766 -5.04 -8.35 -7.51
N LEU A 767 -5.08 -7.25 -6.76
CA LEU A 767 -5.59 -5.98 -7.26
C LEU A 767 -4.74 -5.46 -8.43
N VAL A 768 -3.41 -5.53 -8.33
CA VAL A 768 -2.50 -5.14 -9.43
C VAL A 768 -2.68 -6.08 -10.63
N ASP A 769 -2.75 -7.40 -10.43
CA ASP A 769 -2.93 -8.37 -11.52
C ASP A 769 -4.21 -8.08 -12.33
N VAL A 770 -5.28 -7.64 -11.67
CA VAL A 770 -6.54 -7.23 -12.33
C VAL A 770 -6.44 -5.84 -12.93
N ALA A 771 -5.84 -4.86 -12.25
CA ALA A 771 -5.91 -3.45 -12.63
C ALA A 771 -4.75 -2.97 -13.53
N GLN A 772 -3.67 -3.74 -13.70
CA GLN A 772 -2.44 -3.29 -14.38
C GLN A 772 -2.64 -2.77 -15.82
N HIS A 773 -3.67 -3.24 -16.52
CA HIS A 773 -3.96 -2.85 -17.90
C HIS A 773 -4.75 -1.52 -17.98
N VAL A 774 -5.23 -1.00 -16.85
CA VAL A 774 -6.02 0.22 -16.79
C VAL A 774 -5.10 1.44 -16.83
N ILE A 775 -4.95 1.98 -18.04
CA ILE A 775 -4.11 3.15 -18.36
C ILE A 775 -5.01 4.24 -18.95
N ILE A 776 -4.60 5.50 -18.83
CA ILE A 776 -5.24 6.62 -19.52
C ILE A 776 -4.71 6.74 -20.94
N GLU A 777 -5.57 6.57 -21.93
CA GLU A 777 -5.18 6.66 -23.36
C GLU A 777 -5.76 7.89 -24.07
N LYS A 778 -6.96 8.32 -23.68
CA LYS A 778 -7.72 9.38 -24.38
C LYS A 778 -8.21 10.44 -23.41
N GLN A 779 -8.43 11.65 -23.91
CA GLN A 779 -8.94 12.76 -23.11
C GLN A 779 -10.42 12.56 -22.73
N ASP A 780 -11.30 12.33 -23.71
CA ASP A 780 -12.74 12.14 -23.50
C ASP A 780 -13.27 10.89 -24.22
N CYS A 781 -14.11 10.09 -23.53
CA CYS A 781 -14.84 8.96 -24.11
C CYS A 781 -16.18 9.36 -24.76
N LYS A 782 -16.57 10.64 -24.68
CA LYS A 782 -17.85 11.20 -25.15
C LYS A 782 -19.11 10.58 -24.53
N ASN A 783 -18.99 9.85 -23.42
CA ASN A 783 -20.17 9.32 -22.74
C ASN A 783 -21.00 10.42 -22.05
N PHE A 784 -22.34 10.27 -22.09
CA PHE A 784 -23.35 11.18 -21.56
C PHE A 784 -23.97 10.73 -20.23
N TYR A 785 -23.63 9.55 -19.69
CA TYR A 785 -24.22 9.04 -18.44
C TYR A 785 -23.37 9.37 -17.20
N PRO A 786 -23.74 10.40 -16.39
CA PRO A 786 -23.08 10.69 -15.13
C PRO A 786 -23.58 9.81 -13.98
N ILE A 787 -22.83 9.79 -12.89
CA ILE A 787 -23.25 9.24 -11.59
C ILE A 787 -23.58 10.39 -10.65
N TRP A 788 -24.69 10.28 -9.93
CA TRP A 788 -25.11 11.25 -8.91
C TRP A 788 -24.40 10.97 -7.58
N VAL A 789 -23.65 11.94 -7.07
CA VAL A 789 -22.91 11.81 -5.81
C VAL A 789 -23.43 12.81 -4.79
N GLY A 790 -23.72 12.31 -3.58
CA GLY A 790 -24.12 13.11 -2.41
C GLY A 790 -23.23 12.85 -1.18
N ASN A 791 -23.63 13.39 -0.02
CA ASN A 791 -22.98 13.11 1.26
C ASN A 791 -22.97 11.59 1.55
N LEU A 792 -21.88 11.10 2.15
CA LEU A 792 -21.82 9.72 2.66
C LEU A 792 -22.21 9.70 4.13
N LEU A 793 -23.31 9.02 4.46
CA LEU A 793 -23.87 8.91 5.80
C LEU A 793 -23.69 7.48 6.32
N SER A 794 -23.32 7.33 7.60
CA SER A 794 -23.45 6.07 8.35
C SER A 794 -24.34 6.33 9.56
N GLY A 795 -25.57 5.80 9.52
CA GLY A 795 -26.63 6.18 10.46
C GLY A 795 -26.93 7.69 10.38
N LYS A 796 -26.69 8.41 11.47
CA LYS A 796 -26.85 9.88 11.56
C LYS A 796 -25.54 10.67 11.38
N LYS A 797 -24.38 10.00 11.32
CA LYS A 797 -23.07 10.67 11.23
C LYS A 797 -22.65 10.83 9.77
N ILE A 798 -22.30 12.06 9.38
CA ILE A 798 -21.70 12.35 8.08
C ILE A 798 -20.24 11.89 8.11
N LEU A 799 -19.93 10.82 7.37
CA LEU A 799 -18.56 10.30 7.26
C LEU A 799 -17.72 11.15 6.30
N LEU A 800 -18.27 11.42 5.11
CA LEU A 800 -17.61 12.23 4.08
C LEU A 800 -18.57 13.28 3.54
N SER A 801 -18.13 14.53 3.63
CA SER A 801 -18.85 15.67 3.07
C SER A 801 -18.81 15.66 1.55
N LEU A 802 -19.88 16.17 0.92
CA LEU A 802 -20.01 16.28 -0.52
C LEU A 802 -18.87 17.12 -1.12
N LYS A 803 -18.46 18.21 -0.44
CA LYS A 803 -17.30 19.03 -0.83
C LYS A 803 -16.03 18.19 -1.07
N GLN A 804 -15.72 17.28 -0.14
CA GLN A 804 -14.54 16.42 -0.26
C GLN A 804 -14.69 15.37 -1.36
N ARG A 805 -15.91 14.87 -1.60
CA ARG A 805 -16.17 13.86 -2.65
C ARG A 805 -16.11 14.43 -4.07
N LEU A 806 -16.43 15.72 -4.25
CA LEU A 806 -16.43 16.38 -5.54
C LEU A 806 -15.06 16.87 -6.00
N LEU A 807 -14.14 17.13 -5.06
CA LEU A 807 -12.83 17.71 -5.36
C LEU A 807 -12.08 16.89 -6.43
N GLY A 808 -11.68 17.56 -7.51
CA GLY A 808 -10.93 16.95 -8.61
C GLY A 808 -11.71 16.00 -9.51
N ARG A 809 -13.04 15.95 -9.37
CA ARG A 809 -13.94 15.28 -10.30
C ARG A 809 -14.36 16.22 -11.43
N ILE A 810 -14.98 15.66 -12.45
CA ILE A 810 -15.44 16.40 -13.63
C ILE A 810 -16.96 16.35 -13.71
N LEU A 811 -17.58 17.50 -13.98
CA LEU A 811 -19.03 17.61 -14.11
C LEU A 811 -19.53 16.84 -15.33
N GLY A 812 -20.57 16.03 -15.12
CA GLY A 812 -21.17 15.25 -16.20
C GLY A 812 -22.36 15.92 -16.90
N LYS A 813 -22.99 16.90 -16.24
CA LYS A 813 -24.07 17.73 -16.79
C LYS A 813 -23.83 19.19 -16.43
N GLN A 814 -24.37 20.09 -17.25
CA GLN A 814 -24.44 21.51 -16.95
C GLN A 814 -25.36 21.72 -15.74
N ILE A 815 -24.94 22.59 -14.82
CA ILE A 815 -25.70 22.95 -13.63
C ILE A 815 -25.86 24.47 -13.65
N GLU A 816 -27.11 24.92 -13.52
CA GLU A 816 -27.46 26.33 -13.47
C GLU A 816 -28.02 26.64 -12.08
N ILE A 817 -27.43 27.65 -11.45
CA ILE A 817 -27.89 28.11 -10.14
C ILE A 817 -28.85 29.27 -10.35
N GLN A 818 -30.13 29.05 -10.03
CA GLN A 818 -31.20 30.04 -10.21
C GLN A 818 -30.96 31.34 -9.43
N GLN A 819 -30.30 31.27 -8.26
CA GLN A 819 -30.08 32.43 -7.39
C GLN A 819 -28.83 33.26 -7.74
N SER A 820 -27.76 32.64 -8.24
CA SER A 820 -26.47 33.33 -8.48
C SER A 820 -26.15 33.59 -9.96
N LYS A 821 -27.00 33.13 -10.90
CA LYS A 821 -26.76 33.15 -12.36
C LYS A 821 -25.42 32.52 -12.79
N ASN A 822 -24.78 31.74 -11.93
CA ASN A 822 -23.57 31.02 -12.29
C ASN A 822 -23.93 29.73 -13.05
N ILE A 823 -23.41 29.61 -14.27
CA ILE A 823 -23.54 28.42 -15.11
C ILE A 823 -22.24 27.64 -15.03
N PHE A 824 -22.33 26.40 -14.56
CA PHE A 824 -21.20 25.46 -14.60
C PHE A 824 -21.34 24.54 -15.79
N PHE A 825 -20.42 24.66 -16.74
CA PHE A 825 -20.43 23.90 -17.98
C PHE A 825 -20.15 22.41 -17.75
N LYS A 826 -20.69 21.57 -18.63
CA LYS A 826 -20.33 20.15 -18.69
C LYS A 826 -18.83 19.99 -18.99
N ASN A 827 -18.23 18.94 -18.45
CA ASN A 827 -16.80 18.62 -18.58
C ASN A 827 -15.86 19.62 -17.88
N SER A 828 -16.36 20.56 -17.08
CA SER A 828 -15.50 21.40 -16.25
C SER A 828 -14.95 20.59 -15.06
N GLU A 829 -13.70 20.87 -14.70
CA GLU A 829 -13.10 20.36 -13.47
C GLU A 829 -13.69 21.05 -12.23
N ILE A 830 -13.89 20.29 -11.16
CA ILE A 830 -14.43 20.82 -9.92
C ILE A 830 -13.27 21.23 -9.01
N THR A 831 -13.01 22.53 -8.96
CA THR A 831 -12.04 23.15 -8.05
C THR A 831 -12.57 23.26 -6.61
N VAL A 832 -11.68 23.57 -5.66
CA VAL A 832 -12.04 23.67 -4.23
C VAL A 832 -13.13 24.71 -3.96
N LEU A 833 -13.09 25.85 -4.66
CA LEU A 833 -14.09 26.92 -4.54
C LEU A 833 -15.43 26.47 -5.12
N MET A 834 -15.39 25.87 -6.31
CA MET A 834 -16.58 25.36 -6.99
C MET A 834 -17.26 24.25 -6.16
N ALA A 835 -16.48 23.33 -5.58
CA ALA A 835 -16.99 22.30 -4.68
C ALA A 835 -17.68 22.88 -3.43
N ALA A 836 -17.20 24.02 -2.91
CA ALA A 836 -17.82 24.67 -1.75
C ALA A 836 -19.17 25.31 -2.10
N HIS A 837 -19.25 26.04 -3.23
CA HIS A 837 -20.50 26.61 -3.73
C HIS A 837 -21.53 25.53 -4.08
N LEU A 838 -21.09 24.50 -4.79
CA LEU A 838 -21.93 23.37 -5.17
C LEU A 838 -22.47 22.60 -3.95
N ALA A 839 -21.67 22.45 -2.90
CA ALA A 839 -22.07 21.74 -1.69
C ALA A 839 -23.02 22.53 -0.78
N SER A 840 -23.05 23.88 -0.86
CA SER A 840 -24.01 24.68 -0.11
C SER A 840 -25.41 24.65 -0.73
N GLU A 841 -25.50 24.49 -2.05
CA GLU A 841 -26.76 24.62 -2.78
C GLU A 841 -27.39 23.29 -3.17
N PHE A 842 -26.59 22.23 -3.38
CA PHE A 842 -27.09 20.94 -3.85
C PHE A 842 -26.71 19.77 -2.94
N ASN A 843 -27.66 18.85 -2.76
CA ASN A 843 -27.45 17.60 -2.02
C ASN A 843 -26.84 16.47 -2.88
N LYS A 844 -27.05 16.50 -4.20
CA LYS A 844 -26.54 15.50 -5.15
C LYS A 844 -26.10 16.17 -6.43
N ILE A 845 -24.93 15.80 -6.94
CA ILE A 845 -24.33 16.39 -8.14
C ILE A 845 -23.92 15.32 -9.14
N PRO A 846 -24.20 15.51 -10.45
CA PRO A 846 -23.83 14.58 -11.50
C PRO A 846 -22.35 14.73 -11.89
N ILE A 847 -21.55 13.70 -11.64
CA ILE A 847 -20.13 13.64 -12.01
C ILE A 847 -19.86 12.53 -13.02
N ARG A 848 -18.76 12.65 -13.78
CA ARG A 848 -18.22 11.55 -14.58
C ARG A 848 -17.48 10.56 -13.68
N SER A 849 -17.47 9.29 -14.09
CA SER A 849 -16.88 8.20 -13.31
C SER A 849 -16.18 7.20 -14.23
N PRO A 850 -15.12 6.52 -13.76
CA PRO A 850 -14.51 5.43 -14.51
C PRO A 850 -15.49 4.27 -14.78
N LEU A 851 -16.51 4.07 -13.92
CA LEU A 851 -17.52 3.02 -14.09
C LEU A 851 -18.41 3.22 -15.31
N THR A 852 -18.62 4.47 -15.74
CA THR A 852 -19.42 4.79 -16.92
C THR A 852 -18.53 5.04 -18.15
N CYS A 853 -17.24 4.74 -18.09
CA CYS A 853 -16.35 4.98 -19.23
C CYS A 853 -16.59 3.97 -20.36
N ILE A 854 -16.71 4.47 -21.60
CA ILE A 854 -16.95 3.63 -22.80
C ILE A 854 -15.64 3.19 -23.47
N SER A 855 -14.49 3.71 -23.05
CA SER A 855 -13.20 3.36 -23.67
C SER A 855 -12.87 1.86 -23.50
N PRO A 856 -12.45 1.18 -24.58
CA PRO A 856 -12.15 -0.25 -24.52
C PRO A 856 -10.84 -0.49 -23.78
N LYS A 857 -10.87 -1.26 -22.68
CA LYS A 857 -9.70 -1.67 -21.87
C LYS A 857 -8.85 -0.53 -21.26
N SER A 858 -9.25 0.72 -21.42
CA SER A 858 -8.60 1.91 -20.87
C SER A 858 -9.63 2.85 -20.23
N ILE A 859 -9.18 3.94 -19.59
CA ILE A 859 -10.05 4.97 -19.02
C ILE A 859 -9.74 6.33 -19.64
N CYS A 860 -10.76 7.17 -19.80
CA CYS A 860 -10.60 8.54 -20.28
C CYS A 860 -10.13 9.50 -19.17
N GLN A 861 -9.33 10.51 -19.49
CA GLN A 861 -8.91 11.54 -18.51
C GLN A 861 -10.11 12.15 -17.80
N TYR A 862 -11.17 12.49 -18.55
CA TYR A 862 -12.35 13.14 -17.97
C TYR A 862 -13.19 12.24 -17.05
N CYS A 863 -13.09 10.93 -17.24
CA CYS A 863 -13.82 9.94 -16.48
C CYS A 863 -13.14 9.68 -15.14
N TYR A 864 -11.81 9.82 -15.11
CA TYR A 864 -11.03 9.68 -13.89
C TYR A 864 -10.99 10.98 -13.08
N GLY A 865 -10.63 12.11 -13.70
CA GLY A 865 -10.49 13.41 -13.06
C GLY A 865 -9.03 13.79 -12.80
N TRP A 866 -8.75 14.28 -11.59
CA TRP A 866 -7.43 14.74 -11.16
C TRP A 866 -6.47 13.63 -10.74
N ASN A 867 -5.18 13.88 -10.97
CA ASN A 867 -4.10 13.25 -10.23
C ASN A 867 -4.00 13.95 -8.87
N LEU A 868 -4.35 13.25 -7.80
CA LEU A 868 -4.35 13.82 -6.46
C LEU A 868 -2.97 14.30 -6.01
N ALA A 869 -1.88 13.76 -6.58
CA ALA A 869 -0.53 14.20 -6.25
C ALA A 869 -0.16 15.55 -6.87
N MET A 870 -0.69 15.89 -8.04
CA MET A 870 -0.36 17.13 -8.77
C MET A 870 -1.47 18.19 -8.69
N GLU A 871 -2.64 17.85 -8.15
CA GLU A 871 -3.85 18.69 -8.14
C GLU A 871 -4.27 19.19 -9.53
N SER A 872 -3.94 18.41 -10.57
CA SER A 872 -4.26 18.69 -11.96
C SER A 872 -4.91 17.49 -12.62
N ILE A 873 -5.54 17.66 -13.78
CA ILE A 873 -6.04 16.55 -14.60
C ILE A 873 -4.90 15.55 -14.86
N VAL A 874 -5.21 14.26 -14.81
CA VAL A 874 -4.20 13.20 -14.98
C VAL A 874 -3.58 13.23 -16.37
N SER A 875 -2.28 12.95 -16.45
CA SER A 875 -1.53 12.88 -17.69
C SER A 875 -1.94 11.68 -18.57
N LEU A 876 -1.77 11.81 -19.89
CA LEU A 876 -1.95 10.67 -20.82
C LEU A 876 -0.81 9.66 -20.58
N GLY A 877 -1.14 8.38 -20.60
CA GLY A 877 -0.22 7.27 -20.36
C GLY A 877 -0.04 6.90 -18.89
N GLU A 878 -0.71 7.58 -17.95
CA GLU A 878 -0.56 7.28 -16.52
C GLU A 878 -1.23 5.95 -16.15
N ALA A 879 -0.51 5.09 -15.43
CA ALA A 879 -0.94 3.75 -15.03
C ALA A 879 -1.84 3.78 -13.77
N VAL A 880 -3.04 4.34 -13.94
CA VAL A 880 -4.01 4.58 -12.88
C VAL A 880 -4.43 3.30 -12.13
N GLY A 881 -4.55 2.17 -12.83
CA GLY A 881 -4.96 0.92 -12.21
C GLY A 881 -3.96 0.42 -11.15
N VAL A 882 -2.66 0.56 -11.42
CA VAL A 882 -1.60 0.21 -10.45
C VAL A 882 -1.63 1.18 -9.26
N LEU A 883 -1.79 2.48 -9.51
CA LEU A 883 -1.91 3.49 -8.46
C LEU A 883 -3.11 3.22 -7.54
N ALA A 884 -4.27 2.86 -8.11
CA ALA A 884 -5.46 2.52 -7.34
C ALA A 884 -5.26 1.26 -6.49
N ALA A 885 -4.65 0.21 -7.07
CA ALA A 885 -4.36 -1.02 -6.35
C ALA A 885 -3.40 -0.79 -5.16
N GLN A 886 -2.34 0.00 -5.36
CA GLN A 886 -1.42 0.39 -4.28
C GLN A 886 -2.09 1.24 -3.21
N SER A 887 -2.91 2.22 -3.63
CA SER A 887 -3.62 3.13 -2.72
C SER A 887 -4.64 2.44 -1.82
N ILE A 888 -5.16 1.28 -2.24
CA ILE A 888 -6.02 0.42 -1.41
C ILE A 888 -5.16 -0.54 -0.57
N GLY A 889 -4.10 -1.08 -1.19
CA GLY A 889 -3.27 -2.10 -0.60
C GLY A 889 -2.41 -1.65 0.57
N GLU A 890 -1.71 -0.52 0.41
CA GLU A 890 -0.85 0.06 1.45
C GLU A 890 -1.60 0.30 2.78
N PRO A 891 -2.71 1.08 2.82
CA PRO A 891 -3.43 1.28 4.07
C PRO A 891 -4.02 -0.01 4.62
N GLY A 892 -4.40 -0.96 3.76
CA GLY A 892 -4.84 -2.29 4.21
C GLY A 892 -3.77 -3.02 5.02
N THR A 893 -2.52 -3.03 4.54
CA THR A 893 -1.39 -3.61 5.28
C THR A 893 -1.10 -2.86 6.58
N GLN A 894 -1.13 -1.51 6.55
CA GLN A 894 -0.85 -0.68 7.72
C GLN A 894 -1.94 -0.77 8.80
N LEU A 895 -3.21 -0.85 8.41
CA LEU A 895 -4.32 -1.04 9.33
C LEU A 895 -4.16 -2.36 10.08
N THR A 896 -3.84 -3.45 9.36
CA THR A 896 -3.58 -4.75 10.00
C THR A 896 -2.38 -4.76 10.95
N MET A 897 -1.39 -3.88 10.75
CA MET A 897 -0.28 -3.72 11.69
C MET A 897 -0.69 -2.86 12.90
N ARG A 898 -1.20 -1.63 12.66
CA ARG A 898 -1.43 -0.61 13.70
C ARG A 898 -2.54 -0.94 14.68
N THR A 899 -3.62 -1.59 14.26
CA THR A 899 -4.77 -1.85 15.17
C THR A 899 -4.46 -2.90 16.23
N PHE A 900 -3.40 -3.71 16.07
CA PHE A 900 -3.14 -4.85 16.94
C PHE A 900 -1.82 -4.77 17.73
N HIS A 901 -0.98 -3.78 17.44
CA HIS A 901 0.12 -3.38 18.34
C HIS A 901 -0.37 -2.81 19.68
N THR A 902 -1.67 -2.55 19.83
CA THR A 902 -2.30 -2.23 21.12
C THR A 902 -2.42 -3.44 22.06
N GLY A 903 -1.96 -4.63 21.66
CA GLY A 903 -1.70 -5.75 22.57
C GLY A 903 -2.94 -6.36 23.23
N GLY A 904 -4.08 -6.34 22.53
CA GLY A 904 -5.33 -6.91 23.04
C GLY A 904 -6.08 -6.03 24.04
N VAL A 905 -5.64 -4.78 24.25
CA VAL A 905 -6.34 -3.82 25.13
C VAL A 905 -7.65 -3.40 24.47
N PHE A 906 -8.76 -3.66 25.16
CA PHE A 906 -10.08 -3.26 24.68
C PHE A 906 -10.28 -1.73 24.81
N SER A 907 -10.82 -1.12 23.75
CA SER A 907 -11.33 0.26 23.74
C SER A 907 -12.80 0.21 23.33
N GLY A 908 -13.67 0.86 24.11
CA GLY A 908 -15.15 0.71 24.07
C GLY A 908 -15.85 0.92 22.72
N ASP A 909 -15.15 1.35 21.68
CA ASP A 909 -15.71 1.52 20.32
C ASP A 909 -16.14 0.20 19.65
N LEU A 910 -15.79 -0.98 20.19
CA LEU A 910 -16.08 -2.30 19.62
C LEU A 910 -17.35 -2.99 20.16
N ILE A 911 -18.12 -2.32 21.02
CA ILE A 911 -19.31 -2.91 21.67
C ILE A 911 -20.39 -3.31 20.63
N GLU A 912 -20.42 -2.68 19.46
CA GLU A 912 -21.41 -2.94 18.39
C GLU A 912 -21.25 -4.31 17.67
N GLN A 913 -20.22 -5.11 17.96
CA GLN A 913 -19.96 -6.40 17.29
C GLN A 913 -20.29 -7.64 18.14
N MET A 914 -20.73 -7.47 19.38
CA MET A 914 -21.16 -8.58 20.23
C MET A 914 -22.63 -8.93 19.91
N TYR A 915 -22.85 -9.76 18.89
CA TYR A 915 -24.15 -10.40 18.68
C TYR A 915 -24.18 -11.76 19.37
N SER A 916 -25.31 -12.09 20.00
CA SER A 916 -25.58 -13.46 20.42
C SER A 916 -25.51 -14.39 19.20
N PRO A 917 -24.88 -15.57 19.29
CA PRO A 917 -24.88 -16.53 18.18
C PRO A 917 -26.28 -17.07 17.88
N ASN A 918 -27.25 -16.92 18.80
CA ASN A 918 -28.65 -17.27 18.60
C ASN A 918 -29.54 -16.10 19.06
N HIS A 919 -30.59 -15.79 18.28
CA HIS A 919 -31.78 -15.13 18.82
C HIS A 919 -32.44 -16.13 19.76
N GLY A 920 -32.23 -15.94 21.07
CA GLY A 920 -32.77 -16.77 22.13
C GLY A 920 -32.60 -16.06 23.45
#